data_AF-A0A9W6XJQ1-F1
#
_entry.id   AF-A0A9W6XJQ1-F1
#
_cell.length_a   1.000
_cell.length_b   1.000
_cell.length_c   1.000
_cell.angle_alpha   90.00
_cell.angle_beta   90.00
_cell.angle_gamma   90.00
#
_symmetry.space_group_name_H-M   'P 1'
#
loop_
_entity.id
_entity.type
_entity.pdbx_description
1 polymer ?
#
loop_
_entity_poly.entity_id
_entity_poly.type
_entity_poly.pdbx_seq_one_letter_code
_entity_poly.pdbx_strand_id
1 'polypeptide(L)'
;MSSQTNCRSDMSSSAASDAEEVSAPSPALIPMEATATLLVLGLGLVYWFCWRPGRPQAATASANASQASGVDAAASEAGTNRYAAFVDQEVSANRVVLFVSAGDRVGTFKTLFDALKVKLHVVDLTRTAGGKHVLEALREKYQEQPDDEQQEFLFVRGTLLGGAKELRTLLVGGKKEELGECDWSRVRVDEKSETGFMVLDPQNGFQLAKDAGENKDIRGKLETNPLRTVEELRNFNTTTIIGCSVPIALRSRKQRRRSKLLVCHDMKGGYQEDRFKQGCDDFDAYRFYQWDLVDVFVYFGHALVCPPPSGWIAAGHRHGTRVLGTFLTEGDEGTELCKELFHDSHSAEVSSQCASMSVFVGSLIRLLVTQTFASKLAAIAWHGGFDGWLINVENDVPGDLVANIYVFLRTLRKGMQLQNAFAQVVWYGSLSRTGKRISFVRLDDASAPFFKNVDAFYADYGWVPDDAKFTAAFDLDRRYDVYMGVDVFGRHNMLGGGKMNCGEPLRLIWNSGVSAALFAPGWTHECYQHEEQKNFVVVENRFWEVVRESWKLKSPCYDALGGKNCLYSAFNIGRGVGVWIEGKRVGASLWSNMTELDIQPNQTLHVGNIVTTATGSMKAIISHDTAFQGGSSVQFQLYFKLFDVDIEFSPRRIMEISYTTATREESVLLLVLTVCPGLDRATHHIILRSMDDSGPDAGDNRVDPQKSLSTVAKASLEKHFYLPVSTEVFDIEGVTAEAVRGITSDGWCKKTYRLGGQLWDQKHIVEIGVLCTKKLRKVPGEREDYLAYIGEVCVVGSSGEPVLKAVHRDVHSQPKLCENARLTSFKRNNAHSVSFGVLWDFTSDGVPVRYVVAFARTETGERVFLGKSFDNLLWVGNHPWPQGATSPSSPASTRLTIELQSVSWAGQSSTVVCRLHLEE
;
A
#
# COMPACT_ATOMS: atom_id res chain seq x y z
N MET A 1 51.77 -24.35 -2.03
CA MET A 1 51.96 -24.95 -3.37
C MET A 1 50.92 -24.31 -4.27
N SER A 2 51.20 -23.09 -4.77
CA SER A 2 51.81 -22.77 -6.09
C SER A 2 50.82 -23.04 -7.24
N SER A 3 50.45 -22.09 -8.11
CA SER A 3 51.19 -20.91 -8.60
C SER A 3 50.27 -19.81 -9.15
N GLN A 4 50.59 -18.56 -8.80
CA GLN A 4 50.29 -17.34 -9.56
C GLN A 4 51.32 -17.17 -10.69
N THR A 5 50.98 -16.42 -11.74
CA THR A 5 51.91 -15.43 -12.30
C THR A 5 51.19 -14.32 -13.07
N ASN A 6 51.65 -13.10 -12.81
CA ASN A 6 51.28 -11.79 -13.33
C ASN A 6 52.34 -11.29 -14.35
N CYS A 7 52.07 -10.11 -14.91
CA CYS A 7 52.97 -9.10 -15.54
C CYS A 7 52.98 -9.08 -17.08
N ARG A 8 52.58 -8.00 -17.80
CA ARG A 8 52.94 -6.55 -17.88
C ARG A 8 54.19 -6.21 -18.71
N SER A 9 54.08 -5.08 -19.45
CA SER A 9 55.09 -4.21 -20.13
C SER A 9 55.84 -4.78 -21.35
N ASP A 10 56.27 -4.05 -22.38
CA ASP A 10 56.15 -2.64 -22.82
C ASP A 10 56.68 -2.51 -24.29
N MET A 11 56.26 -1.43 -24.97
CA MET A 11 56.97 -0.58 -25.96
C MET A 11 57.56 -1.06 -27.33
N SER A 12 57.02 -0.38 -28.38
CA SER A 12 57.68 0.48 -29.40
C SER A 12 58.38 -0.04 -30.69
N SER A 13 57.92 0.55 -31.82
CA SER A 13 58.62 0.94 -33.08
C SER A 13 59.21 -0.18 -33.97
N SER A 14 59.24 -0.16 -35.31
CA SER A 14 58.87 0.79 -36.39
C SER A 14 58.96 0.10 -37.77
N ALA A 15 58.30 0.70 -38.77
CA ALA A 15 58.54 0.67 -40.23
C ALA A 15 58.43 -0.68 -41.00
N ALA A 16 58.02 -0.79 -42.26
CA ALA A 16 57.37 0.05 -43.27
C ALA A 16 57.23 -0.86 -44.52
N SER A 17 56.13 -0.79 -45.29
CA SER A 17 56.14 -0.77 -46.76
C SER A 17 54.72 -0.82 -47.32
N ASP A 18 54.49 0.09 -48.25
CA ASP A 18 53.24 0.47 -48.90
C ASP A 18 52.79 -0.50 -50.00
N ALA A 19 51.47 -0.57 -50.20
CA ALA A 19 50.84 -0.72 -51.51
C ALA A 19 49.39 -0.18 -51.43
N GLU A 20 49.15 0.97 -52.06
CA GLU A 20 47.83 1.58 -52.29
C GLU A 20 47.05 0.80 -53.37
N GLU A 21 45.73 0.69 -53.24
CA GLU A 21 44.79 1.52 -54.02
C GLU A 21 43.29 1.29 -53.72
N VAL A 22 42.57 2.42 -53.59
CA VAL A 22 41.13 2.73 -53.82
C VAL A 22 40.05 2.15 -52.87
N SER A 23 39.53 3.03 -51.98
CA SER A 23 38.21 2.89 -51.31
C SER A 23 37.39 4.18 -51.38
N ALA A 24 36.11 4.06 -51.73
CA ALA A 24 35.12 5.14 -51.86
C ALA A 24 34.79 5.86 -50.53
N PRO A 25 34.33 7.13 -50.57
CA PRO A 25 34.07 7.90 -49.36
C PRO A 25 32.73 7.53 -48.69
N SER A 26 32.80 7.27 -47.39
CA SER A 26 31.67 7.15 -46.45
C SER A 26 31.04 8.53 -46.19
N PRO A 27 29.71 8.65 -46.07
CA PRO A 27 29.06 9.94 -45.79
C PRO A 27 29.26 10.36 -44.32
N ALA A 28 29.60 11.63 -44.13
CA ALA A 28 29.75 12.25 -42.81
C ALA A 28 28.41 12.32 -42.05
N LEU A 29 28.42 11.92 -40.76
CA LEU A 29 27.33 12.17 -39.84
C LEU A 29 27.23 13.67 -39.54
N ILE A 30 26.03 14.23 -39.70
CA ILE A 30 25.68 15.60 -39.32
C ILE A 30 25.48 15.65 -37.78
N PRO A 31 26.05 16.62 -37.04
CA PRO A 31 25.80 16.76 -35.60
C PRO A 31 24.32 17.10 -35.32
N MET A 32 23.74 16.52 -34.26
CA MET A 32 22.32 16.67 -33.88
C MET A 32 21.82 18.12 -33.77
N GLU A 33 22.71 19.09 -33.59
CA GLU A 33 22.37 20.51 -33.52
C GLU A 33 21.92 21.08 -34.88
N ALA A 34 22.46 20.59 -36.00
CA ALA A 34 22.09 21.07 -37.34
C ALA A 34 20.70 20.57 -37.80
N THR A 35 20.27 19.40 -37.34
CA THR A 35 18.92 18.88 -37.56
C THR A 35 17.84 19.66 -36.81
N ALA A 36 18.16 20.19 -35.62
CA ALA A 36 17.24 21.03 -34.86
C ALA A 36 17.05 22.40 -35.53
N THR A 37 18.11 23.00 -36.09
CA THR A 37 18.02 24.29 -36.79
C THR A 37 17.22 24.20 -38.10
N LEU A 38 17.34 23.09 -38.84
CA LEU A 38 16.56 22.87 -40.07
C LEU A 38 15.06 22.67 -39.80
N LEU A 39 14.69 22.04 -38.68
CA LEU A 39 13.30 21.88 -38.25
C LEU A 39 12.65 23.21 -37.85
N VAL A 40 13.40 24.09 -37.18
CA VAL A 40 12.92 25.43 -36.77
C VAL A 40 12.76 26.36 -37.98
N LEU A 41 13.67 26.31 -38.95
CA LEU A 41 13.55 27.11 -40.19
C LEU A 41 12.40 26.61 -41.08
N GLY A 42 12.14 25.30 -41.13
CA GLY A 42 11.02 24.71 -41.87
C GLY A 42 9.65 25.12 -41.31
N LEU A 43 9.49 25.13 -39.98
CA LEU A 43 8.24 25.54 -39.33
C LEU A 43 7.98 27.05 -39.44
N GLY A 44 9.04 27.87 -39.43
CA GLY A 44 8.93 29.32 -39.62
C GLY A 44 8.49 29.74 -41.03
N LEU A 45 8.90 29.00 -42.06
CA LEU A 45 8.48 29.25 -43.45
C LEU A 45 7.01 28.90 -43.69
N VAL A 46 6.49 27.86 -43.03
CA VAL A 46 5.06 27.47 -43.13
C VAL A 46 4.16 28.53 -42.45
N TYR A 47 4.59 29.07 -41.31
CA TYR A 47 3.86 30.17 -40.65
C TYR A 47 3.82 31.44 -41.51
N TRP A 48 4.90 31.74 -42.24
CA TRP A 48 4.99 32.91 -43.12
C TRP A 48 4.11 32.82 -44.39
N PHE A 49 3.90 31.62 -44.92
CA PHE A 49 3.04 31.39 -46.09
C PHE A 49 1.55 31.34 -45.75
N CYS A 50 1.17 30.91 -44.55
CA CYS A 50 -0.23 30.71 -44.17
C CYS A 50 -0.94 31.97 -43.66
N TRP A 51 -0.21 33.03 -43.29
CA TRP A 51 -0.82 34.21 -42.66
C TRP A 51 -0.41 35.53 -43.31
N ARG A 52 -1.21 35.97 -44.29
CA ARG A 52 -1.24 37.37 -44.76
C ARG A 52 -2.68 37.90 -44.72
N PRO A 53 -2.93 39.03 -44.06
CA PRO A 53 -3.99 39.95 -44.47
C PRO A 53 -3.38 41.17 -45.19
N GLY A 54 -4.06 41.58 -46.26
CA GLY A 54 -3.61 42.58 -47.22
C GLY A 54 -3.56 44.03 -46.74
N ARG A 55 -2.93 44.85 -47.58
CA ARG A 55 -2.68 46.29 -47.43
C ARG A 55 -3.95 47.16 -47.42
N PRO A 56 -3.86 48.35 -46.80
CA PRO A 56 -4.92 49.36 -46.75
C PRO A 56 -4.89 50.31 -47.96
N GLN A 57 -6.04 50.93 -48.24
CA GLN A 57 -6.12 52.15 -49.05
C GLN A 57 -6.63 53.31 -48.19
N ALA A 58 -5.93 54.44 -48.33
CA ALA A 58 -6.08 55.66 -47.56
C ALA A 58 -7.13 56.61 -48.15
N ALA A 59 -7.73 57.44 -47.30
CA ALA A 59 -8.12 58.79 -47.68
C ALA A 59 -7.95 59.75 -46.49
N THR A 60 -7.30 60.85 -46.82
CA THR A 60 -6.82 62.01 -46.06
C THR A 60 -7.92 62.99 -45.65
N ALA A 61 -7.75 63.70 -44.52
CA ALA A 61 -7.71 65.17 -44.50
C ALA A 61 -7.36 65.74 -43.10
N SER A 62 -6.46 66.72 -43.12
CA SER A 62 -6.03 67.69 -42.09
C SER A 62 -7.19 68.59 -41.56
N ALA A 63 -7.12 69.41 -40.50
CA ALA A 63 -6.05 70.27 -40.00
C ALA A 63 -6.34 70.86 -38.60
N ASN A 64 -5.26 71.13 -37.85
CA ASN A 64 -4.90 72.24 -36.94
C ASN A 64 -5.92 73.12 -36.17
N ALA A 65 -5.56 73.31 -34.88
CA ALA A 65 -5.46 74.56 -34.09
C ALA A 65 -6.74 75.37 -33.79
N SER A 66 -6.97 76.04 -32.66
CA SER A 66 -6.40 76.18 -31.31
C SER A 66 -7.23 77.28 -30.63
N GLN A 67 -7.39 77.20 -29.30
CA GLN A 67 -7.86 78.25 -28.37
C GLN A 67 -9.37 78.53 -28.23
N ALA A 68 -9.81 78.48 -26.96
CA ALA A 68 -10.42 79.56 -26.18
C ALA A 68 -11.62 79.07 -25.34
N SER A 69 -11.35 78.96 -24.04
CA SER A 69 -12.22 79.24 -22.88
C SER A 69 -13.71 79.55 -23.12
N GLY A 70 -14.59 78.85 -22.40
CA GLY A 70 -15.83 79.49 -21.95
C GLY A 70 -16.96 78.60 -21.46
N VAL A 71 -16.91 78.26 -20.17
CA VAL A 71 -18.02 78.35 -19.20
C VAL A 71 -19.24 77.41 -19.33
N ASP A 72 -19.23 76.41 -18.44
CA ASP A 72 -20.32 75.97 -17.54
C ASP A 72 -21.77 76.03 -18.04
N ALA A 73 -22.18 74.91 -18.65
CA ALA A 73 -23.53 74.35 -18.53
C ALA A 73 -23.51 72.81 -18.61
N ALA A 74 -22.45 72.16 -18.10
CA ALA A 74 -22.23 70.72 -18.21
C ALA A 74 -22.13 70.00 -16.84
N ALA A 75 -22.73 70.57 -15.80
CA ALA A 75 -22.61 70.05 -14.42
C ALA A 75 -23.66 68.99 -14.03
N SER A 76 -24.54 68.56 -14.94
CA SER A 76 -25.39 67.38 -14.74
C SER A 76 -25.22 66.26 -15.79
N GLU A 77 -24.33 66.42 -16.78
CA GLU A 77 -23.92 65.36 -17.73
C GLU A 77 -22.45 64.94 -17.58
N ALA A 78 -21.60 65.74 -16.91
CA ALA A 78 -20.19 65.37 -16.66
C ALA A 78 -20.00 64.35 -15.52
N GLY A 79 -21.02 64.17 -14.66
CA GLY A 79 -20.98 63.23 -13.53
C GLY A 79 -21.11 61.76 -13.96
N THR A 80 -22.02 61.47 -14.89
CA THR A 80 -22.25 60.12 -15.44
C THR A 80 -21.13 59.68 -16.38
N ASN A 81 -20.54 60.64 -17.12
CA ASN A 81 -19.51 60.35 -18.13
C ASN A 81 -18.17 59.86 -17.53
N ARG A 82 -17.78 60.33 -16.33
CA ARG A 82 -16.54 59.85 -15.67
C ARG A 82 -16.63 58.42 -15.14
N TYR A 83 -17.81 57.97 -14.71
CA TYR A 83 -18.01 56.61 -14.20
C TYR A 83 -18.10 55.61 -15.35
N ALA A 84 -18.74 56.00 -16.46
CA ALA A 84 -18.70 55.23 -17.71
C ALA A 84 -17.25 55.10 -18.23
N ALA A 85 -16.46 56.19 -18.21
CA ALA A 85 -15.05 56.15 -18.58
C ALA A 85 -14.21 55.25 -17.66
N PHE A 86 -14.50 55.22 -16.35
CA PHE A 86 -13.86 54.31 -15.41
C PHE A 86 -14.18 52.83 -15.71
N VAL A 87 -15.45 52.50 -15.98
CA VAL A 87 -15.84 51.15 -16.40
C VAL A 87 -15.10 50.74 -17.67
N ASP A 88 -15.06 51.62 -18.68
CA ASP A 88 -14.38 51.34 -19.94
C ASP A 88 -12.86 51.16 -19.77
N GLN A 89 -12.25 51.96 -18.89
CA GLN A 89 -10.85 51.80 -18.52
C GLN A 89 -10.59 50.44 -17.87
N GLU A 90 -11.37 50.05 -16.87
CA GLU A 90 -11.18 48.78 -16.16
C GLU A 90 -11.45 47.55 -17.05
N VAL A 91 -12.46 47.64 -17.92
CA VAL A 91 -12.82 46.59 -18.88
C VAL A 91 -11.77 46.45 -20.00
N SER A 92 -11.15 47.54 -20.44
CA SER A 92 -10.09 47.51 -21.46
C SER A 92 -8.71 47.14 -20.90
N ALA A 93 -8.43 47.49 -19.64
CA ALA A 93 -7.13 47.23 -19.00
C ALA A 93 -6.96 45.78 -18.53
N ASN A 94 -8.06 45.06 -18.26
CA ASN A 94 -8.04 43.74 -17.67
C ASN A 94 -8.64 42.69 -18.61
N ARG A 95 -7.93 41.56 -18.80
CA ARG A 95 -8.42 40.44 -19.62
C ARG A 95 -9.70 39.82 -19.06
N VAL A 96 -9.83 39.77 -17.75
CA VAL A 96 -11.05 39.35 -17.03
C VAL A 96 -11.26 40.31 -15.87
N VAL A 97 -12.42 40.98 -15.84
CA VAL A 97 -12.80 41.88 -14.74
C VAL A 97 -14.20 41.58 -14.26
N LEU A 98 -14.39 41.58 -12.94
CA LEU A 98 -15.67 41.40 -12.28
C LEU A 98 -15.96 42.63 -11.42
N PHE A 99 -17.10 43.28 -11.69
CA PHE A 99 -17.67 44.28 -10.80
C PHE A 99 -18.69 43.61 -9.89
N VAL A 100 -18.57 43.84 -8.58
CA VAL A 100 -19.54 43.34 -7.59
C VAL A 100 -20.02 44.46 -6.69
N SER A 101 -21.31 44.47 -6.40
CA SER A 101 -21.92 45.39 -5.42
C SER A 101 -22.03 44.79 -4.00
N ALA A 102 -21.61 43.53 -3.81
CA ALA A 102 -21.44 42.89 -2.50
C ALA A 102 -20.23 41.93 -2.50
N GLY A 103 -19.35 42.04 -1.48
CA GLY A 103 -18.06 41.35 -1.46
C GLY A 103 -18.11 39.82 -1.24
N ASP A 104 -19.21 39.28 -0.71
CA ASP A 104 -19.44 37.85 -0.51
C ASP A 104 -19.71 37.09 -1.82
N ARG A 105 -20.06 37.81 -2.90
CA ARG A 105 -20.37 37.24 -4.22
C ARG A 105 -19.16 36.99 -5.12
N VAL A 106 -17.96 37.32 -4.65
CA VAL A 106 -16.70 37.11 -5.39
C VAL A 106 -16.27 35.63 -5.41
N GLY A 107 -16.68 34.86 -4.39
CA GLY A 107 -16.15 33.52 -4.09
C GLY A 107 -16.22 32.55 -5.28
N THR A 108 -17.37 32.46 -5.95
CA THR A 108 -17.59 31.54 -7.08
C THR A 108 -16.68 31.87 -8.26
N PHE A 109 -16.61 33.15 -8.65
CA PHE A 109 -15.78 33.58 -9.78
C PHE A 109 -14.30 33.40 -9.49
N LYS A 110 -13.85 33.78 -8.29
CA LYS A 110 -12.45 33.62 -7.88
C LYS A 110 -12.04 32.15 -7.90
N THR A 111 -12.89 31.27 -7.37
CA THR A 111 -12.67 29.81 -7.37
C THR A 111 -12.50 29.27 -8.80
N LEU A 112 -13.36 29.68 -9.74
CA LEU A 112 -13.25 29.28 -11.15
C LEU A 112 -11.96 29.78 -11.79
N PHE A 113 -11.71 31.08 -11.72
CA PHE A 113 -10.61 31.71 -12.45
C PHE A 113 -9.23 31.37 -11.87
N ASP A 114 -9.13 31.16 -10.54
CA ASP A 114 -7.93 30.61 -9.90
C ASP A 114 -7.64 29.19 -10.41
N ALA A 115 -8.67 28.35 -10.53
CA ALA A 115 -8.53 26.98 -11.05
C ALA A 115 -8.18 26.93 -12.55
N LEU A 116 -8.70 27.87 -13.34
CA LEU A 116 -8.37 28.06 -14.76
C LEU A 116 -7.01 28.72 -14.98
N LYS A 117 -6.31 29.12 -13.89
CA LYS A 117 -5.05 29.89 -13.90
C LYS A 117 -5.15 31.20 -14.67
N VAL A 118 -6.30 31.87 -14.60
CA VAL A 118 -6.54 33.17 -15.22
C VAL A 118 -6.72 34.21 -14.11
N LYS A 119 -5.97 35.30 -14.19
CA LYS A 119 -6.08 36.39 -13.19
C LYS A 119 -7.43 37.09 -13.33
N LEU A 120 -8.27 37.00 -12.31
CA LEU A 120 -9.51 37.76 -12.16
C LEU A 120 -9.22 39.10 -11.48
N HIS A 121 -9.50 40.22 -12.16
CA HIS A 121 -9.53 41.52 -11.52
C HIS A 121 -10.92 41.76 -10.89
N VAL A 122 -10.98 42.18 -9.63
CA VAL A 122 -12.25 42.39 -8.92
C VAL A 122 -12.36 43.85 -8.49
N VAL A 123 -13.44 44.50 -8.91
CA VAL A 123 -13.80 45.86 -8.49
C VAL A 123 -14.99 45.75 -7.53
N ASP A 124 -14.70 45.85 -6.23
CA ASP A 124 -15.71 45.85 -5.18
C ASP A 124 -16.31 47.25 -5.01
N LEU A 125 -17.50 47.45 -5.54
CA LEU A 125 -18.18 48.74 -5.58
C LEU A 125 -18.58 49.26 -4.19
N THR A 126 -18.59 48.40 -3.16
CA THR A 126 -18.78 48.86 -1.76
C THR A 126 -17.56 49.59 -1.23
N ARG A 127 -16.38 49.32 -1.81
CA ARG A 127 -15.09 49.90 -1.45
C ARG A 127 -14.60 50.94 -2.47
N THR A 128 -15.25 51.03 -3.63
CA THR A 128 -14.93 52.03 -4.67
C THR A 128 -15.63 53.35 -4.39
N ALA A 129 -14.86 54.45 -4.40
CA ALA A 129 -15.41 55.80 -4.27
C ALA A 129 -16.38 56.10 -5.43
N GLY A 130 -17.65 56.38 -5.10
CA GLY A 130 -18.70 56.55 -6.11
C GLY A 130 -19.24 55.25 -6.70
N GLY A 131 -19.02 54.10 -6.06
CA GLY A 131 -19.42 52.78 -6.57
C GLY A 131 -20.92 52.63 -6.91
N LYS A 132 -21.82 53.36 -6.26
CA LYS A 132 -23.24 53.43 -6.66
C LYS A 132 -23.44 53.99 -8.06
N HIS A 133 -22.70 55.04 -8.42
CA HIS A 133 -22.76 55.64 -9.76
C HIS A 133 -22.03 54.81 -10.82
N VAL A 134 -21.02 54.03 -10.41
CA VAL A 134 -20.40 53.02 -11.28
C VAL A 134 -21.39 51.89 -11.58
N LEU A 135 -22.17 51.46 -10.58
CA LEU A 135 -23.24 50.48 -10.77
C LEU A 135 -24.35 51.00 -11.70
N GLU A 136 -24.79 52.25 -11.51
CA GLU A 136 -25.74 52.92 -12.41
C GLU A 136 -25.20 52.95 -13.85
N ALA A 137 -23.95 53.35 -14.06
CA ALA A 137 -23.31 53.38 -15.38
C ALA A 137 -23.19 51.98 -16.03
N LEU A 138 -22.91 50.93 -15.24
CA LEU A 138 -22.91 49.55 -15.73
C LEU A 138 -24.30 49.12 -16.21
N ARG A 139 -25.35 49.45 -15.45
CA ARG A 139 -26.75 49.11 -15.78
C ARG A 139 -27.22 49.86 -17.02
N GLU A 140 -26.99 51.18 -17.09
CA GLU A 140 -27.37 52.00 -18.25
C GLU A 140 -26.70 51.54 -19.55
N LYS A 141 -25.45 51.07 -19.47
CA LYS A 141 -24.68 50.71 -20.67
C LYS A 141 -24.88 49.26 -21.12
N TYR A 142 -25.13 48.33 -20.20
CA TYR A 142 -25.03 46.90 -20.46
C TYR A 142 -26.27 46.08 -20.10
N GLN A 143 -27.32 46.68 -19.54
CA GLN A 143 -28.62 46.01 -19.36
C GLN A 143 -29.68 46.62 -20.28
N GLU A 144 -30.34 45.78 -21.08
CA GLU A 144 -31.46 46.22 -21.93
C GLU A 144 -32.78 46.39 -21.16
N GLN A 145 -32.92 45.75 -19.99
CA GLN A 145 -34.00 45.99 -19.03
C GLN A 145 -33.41 46.16 -17.62
N PRO A 146 -33.81 47.19 -16.86
CA PRO A 146 -33.29 47.42 -15.51
C PRO A 146 -33.74 46.31 -14.57
N ASP A 147 -32.87 45.34 -14.34
CA ASP A 147 -33.00 44.33 -13.29
C ASP A 147 -32.25 44.82 -12.05
N ASP A 148 -33.01 45.31 -11.07
CA ASP A 148 -32.47 45.84 -9.81
C ASP A 148 -31.77 44.76 -8.97
N GLU A 149 -31.97 43.47 -9.28
CA GLU A 149 -31.35 42.34 -8.58
C GLU A 149 -29.98 41.94 -9.14
N GLN A 150 -29.54 42.44 -10.31
CA GLN A 150 -28.21 42.11 -10.81
C GLN A 150 -27.12 42.86 -10.03
N GLN A 151 -26.28 42.09 -9.34
CA GLN A 151 -25.23 42.57 -8.44
C GLN A 151 -23.81 42.23 -8.94
N GLU A 152 -23.70 41.56 -10.10
CA GLU A 152 -22.46 40.99 -10.63
C GLU A 152 -22.36 41.25 -12.15
N PHE A 153 -21.23 41.80 -12.59
CA PHE A 153 -20.93 42.04 -14.00
C PHE A 153 -19.52 41.52 -14.33
N LEU A 154 -19.46 40.32 -14.93
CA LEU A 154 -18.25 39.69 -15.40
C LEU A 154 -18.00 40.06 -16.86
N PHE A 155 -16.80 40.58 -17.15
CA PHE A 155 -16.32 40.83 -18.49
C PHE A 155 -15.12 39.93 -18.79
N VAL A 156 -15.09 39.36 -19.99
CA VAL A 156 -13.96 38.63 -20.53
C VAL A 156 -13.57 39.24 -21.88
N ARG A 157 -12.32 39.68 -22.00
CA ARG A 157 -11.75 40.31 -23.20
C ARG A 157 -12.59 41.48 -23.73
N GLY A 158 -13.17 42.27 -22.82
CA GLY A 158 -14.00 43.43 -23.17
C GLY A 158 -15.47 43.12 -23.45
N THR A 159 -15.87 41.85 -23.45
CA THR A 159 -17.26 41.42 -23.68
C THR A 159 -17.93 41.05 -22.35
N LEU A 160 -19.15 41.55 -22.13
CA LEU A 160 -19.95 41.19 -20.95
C LEU A 160 -20.44 39.75 -21.08
N LEU A 161 -20.15 38.94 -20.07
CA LEU A 161 -20.71 37.58 -19.91
C LEU A 161 -21.89 37.52 -18.95
N GLY A 162 -22.05 38.49 -18.06
CA GLY A 162 -23.14 38.55 -17.07
C GLY A 162 -22.69 38.20 -15.65
N GLY A 163 -23.60 37.67 -14.83
CA GLY A 163 -23.35 37.24 -13.44
C GLY A 163 -23.19 35.73 -13.29
N ALA A 164 -23.28 35.21 -12.07
CA ALA A 164 -23.05 33.79 -11.79
C ALA A 164 -24.04 32.86 -12.51
N LYS A 165 -25.27 33.33 -12.74
CA LYS A 165 -26.33 32.58 -13.43
C LYS A 165 -26.06 32.45 -14.94
N GLU A 166 -25.62 33.52 -15.57
CA GLU A 166 -25.26 33.54 -17.00
C GLU A 166 -23.99 32.71 -17.23
N LEU A 167 -22.98 32.85 -16.36
CA LEU A 167 -21.76 32.05 -16.38
C LEU A 167 -22.07 30.55 -16.24
N ARG A 168 -22.95 30.17 -15.30
CA ARG A 168 -23.41 28.80 -15.15
C ARG A 168 -24.05 28.28 -16.44
N THR A 169 -24.95 29.06 -17.04
CA THR A 169 -25.68 28.68 -18.26
C THR A 169 -24.73 28.47 -19.44
N LEU A 170 -23.73 29.35 -19.58
CA LEU A 170 -22.67 29.26 -20.59
C LEU A 170 -21.83 27.98 -20.40
N LEU A 171 -21.41 27.70 -19.16
CA LEU A 171 -20.60 26.53 -18.83
C LEU A 171 -21.35 25.22 -19.08
N VAL A 172 -22.58 25.11 -18.57
CA VAL A 172 -23.46 23.94 -18.77
C VAL A 172 -23.81 23.76 -20.25
N GLY A 173 -24.03 24.86 -20.98
CA GLY A 173 -24.26 24.85 -22.43
C GLY A 173 -23.04 24.49 -23.28
N GLY A 174 -21.90 24.15 -22.66
CA GLY A 174 -20.70 23.68 -23.35
C GLY A 174 -19.84 24.76 -23.98
N LYS A 175 -20.17 26.05 -23.81
CA LYS A 175 -19.53 27.19 -24.50
C LYS A 175 -18.26 27.71 -23.83
N LYS A 176 -17.36 26.80 -23.43
CA LYS A 176 -16.17 27.11 -22.61
C LYS A 176 -15.20 28.08 -23.28
N GLU A 177 -15.15 28.04 -24.61
CA GLU A 177 -14.36 28.90 -25.48
C GLU A 177 -14.63 30.40 -25.29
N GLU A 178 -15.80 30.79 -24.78
CA GLU A 178 -16.12 32.20 -24.47
C GLU A 178 -15.27 32.76 -23.31
N LEU A 179 -14.71 31.89 -22.45
CA LEU A 179 -13.73 32.29 -21.42
C LEU A 179 -12.29 32.42 -22.00
N GLY A 180 -12.09 32.05 -23.26
CA GLY A 180 -10.81 32.05 -23.97
C GLY A 180 -9.95 30.81 -23.67
N GLU A 181 -8.68 30.87 -24.06
CA GLU A 181 -7.72 29.81 -23.75
C GLU A 181 -7.43 29.79 -22.23
N CYS A 182 -7.91 28.74 -21.57
CA CYS A 182 -7.82 28.51 -20.13
C CYS A 182 -7.35 27.08 -19.83
N ASP A 183 -6.73 26.87 -18.67
CA ASP A 183 -6.34 25.54 -18.20
C ASP A 183 -7.53 24.82 -17.55
N TRP A 184 -8.25 24.04 -18.36
CA TRP A 184 -9.41 23.27 -17.89
C TRP A 184 -9.03 21.96 -17.16
N SER A 185 -7.73 21.65 -17.00
CA SER A 185 -7.29 20.39 -16.37
C SER A 185 -7.79 20.21 -14.93
N ARG A 186 -8.14 21.31 -14.27
CA ARG A 186 -8.64 21.36 -12.89
C ARG A 186 -10.10 21.80 -12.78
N VAL A 187 -10.85 21.87 -13.87
CA VAL A 187 -12.26 22.32 -13.84
C VAL A 187 -13.13 21.43 -14.72
N ARG A 188 -14.15 20.79 -14.14
CA ARG A 188 -15.20 20.08 -14.88
C ARG A 188 -16.50 20.89 -14.85
N VAL A 189 -17.24 20.83 -15.94
CA VAL A 189 -18.62 21.34 -15.96
C VAL A 189 -19.51 20.28 -15.34
N ASP A 190 -20.37 20.71 -14.43
CA ASP A 190 -21.32 19.85 -13.73
C ASP A 190 -22.70 20.53 -13.73
N GLU A 191 -23.64 19.93 -14.46
CA GLU A 191 -25.00 20.42 -14.60
C GLU A 191 -25.79 20.36 -13.27
N LYS A 192 -25.36 19.51 -12.33
CA LYS A 192 -25.98 19.34 -11.02
C LYS A 192 -25.46 20.33 -9.97
N SER A 193 -24.30 20.93 -10.20
CA SER A 193 -23.72 21.96 -9.32
C SER A 193 -24.50 23.28 -9.43
N GLU A 194 -24.68 23.96 -8.31
CA GLU A 194 -25.28 25.32 -8.27
C GLU A 194 -24.44 26.32 -9.07
N THR A 195 -23.12 26.12 -9.17
CA THR A 195 -22.21 27.00 -9.92
C THR A 195 -22.04 26.60 -11.39
N GLY A 196 -22.49 25.39 -11.78
CA GLY A 196 -22.30 24.84 -13.13
C GLY A 196 -20.91 24.23 -13.39
N PHE A 197 -20.03 24.25 -12.41
CA PHE A 197 -18.69 23.66 -12.50
C PHE A 197 -18.20 23.12 -11.15
N MET A 198 -17.19 22.26 -11.21
CA MET A 198 -16.46 21.73 -10.07
C MET A 198 -14.97 21.93 -10.30
N VAL A 199 -14.26 22.44 -9.29
CA VAL A 199 -12.79 22.48 -9.31
C VAL A 199 -12.27 21.14 -8.83
N LEU A 200 -11.48 20.48 -9.69
CA LEU A 200 -10.76 19.26 -9.36
C LEU A 200 -9.51 19.64 -8.58
N ASP A 201 -9.48 19.29 -7.29
CA ASP A 201 -8.26 19.36 -6.48
C ASP A 201 -7.24 18.31 -6.99
N PRO A 202 -5.91 18.48 -6.81
CA PRO A 202 -4.89 17.52 -7.26
C PRO A 202 -4.96 16.12 -6.61
N GLN A 203 -6.03 15.78 -5.91
CA GLN A 203 -6.20 14.52 -5.20
C GLN A 203 -7.18 13.61 -5.94
N ASN A 204 -6.71 13.02 -7.03
CA ASN A 204 -7.20 11.70 -7.44
C ASN A 204 -6.19 10.63 -7.03
N GLY A 205 -5.75 10.71 -5.77
CA GLY A 205 -5.44 9.55 -4.94
C GLY A 205 -6.52 8.49 -5.16
N PHE A 206 -6.17 7.22 -5.20
CA PHE A 206 -7.18 6.22 -4.89
C PHE A 206 -7.79 6.64 -3.57
N GLN A 207 -9.12 6.59 -3.49
CA GLN A 207 -9.92 6.80 -2.29
C GLN A 207 -10.51 8.20 -2.20
N LEU A 208 -11.52 8.45 -3.02
CA LEU A 208 -12.68 9.25 -2.66
C LEU A 208 -13.90 8.61 -3.35
N ALA A 209 -14.95 8.36 -2.56
CA ALA A 209 -16.18 7.71 -3.00
C ALA A 209 -16.79 8.46 -4.19
N LYS A 210 -17.25 7.73 -5.21
CA LYS A 210 -18.29 8.25 -6.10
C LYS A 210 -19.54 8.44 -5.25
N ASP A 211 -20.19 9.59 -5.37
CA ASP A 211 -21.52 9.86 -4.81
C ASP A 211 -22.49 8.74 -5.20
N ALA A 212 -22.81 7.89 -4.22
CA ALA A 212 -23.95 6.99 -4.28
C ALA A 212 -25.01 7.56 -3.34
N GLY A 213 -26.20 7.80 -3.89
CA GLY A 213 -27.29 8.54 -3.27
C GLY A 213 -27.63 8.06 -1.86
N GLU A 214 -27.99 9.04 -1.02
CA GLU A 214 -28.78 8.91 0.21
C GLU A 214 -28.61 7.59 0.98
N ASN A 215 -27.38 7.28 1.42
CA ASN A 215 -27.17 6.35 2.51
C ASN A 215 -26.30 7.01 3.57
N LYS A 216 -26.91 7.30 4.72
CA LYS A 216 -26.27 7.82 5.93
C LYS A 216 -25.35 6.76 6.55
N ASP A 217 -24.19 6.47 5.96
CA ASP A 217 -22.96 6.01 6.66
C ASP A 217 -21.78 5.67 5.74
N ILE A 218 -21.67 6.27 4.55
CA ILE A 218 -20.50 6.01 3.68
C ILE A 218 -19.29 6.79 4.19
N ARG A 219 -18.62 6.18 5.16
CA ARG A 219 -17.32 6.56 5.73
C ARG A 219 -16.35 6.83 4.56
N GLY A 220 -15.72 7.99 4.51
CA GLY A 220 -14.64 8.31 3.56
C GLY A 220 -13.38 7.46 3.80
N LYS A 221 -13.49 6.14 3.66
CA LYS A 221 -12.42 5.21 3.97
C LYS A 221 -11.47 5.06 2.80
N LEU A 222 -10.20 4.89 3.16
CA LEU A 222 -9.15 4.48 2.28
C LEU A 222 -9.43 3.02 1.79
N GLU A 223 -10.14 2.86 0.67
CA GLU A 223 -10.52 1.58 0.03
C GLU A 223 -9.66 1.16 -1.18
N THR A 224 -9.57 -0.15 -1.43
CA THR A 224 -9.04 -0.74 -2.67
C THR A 224 -10.21 -1.25 -3.52
N ASN A 225 -10.26 -0.90 -4.81
CA ASN A 225 -11.34 -1.32 -5.71
C ASN A 225 -10.79 -1.99 -6.98
N PRO A 226 -11.53 -2.94 -7.58
CA PRO A 226 -11.19 -3.48 -8.88
C PRO A 226 -11.48 -2.49 -10.02
N LEU A 227 -10.85 -2.70 -11.17
CA LEU A 227 -11.22 -2.08 -12.44
C LEU A 227 -12.00 -3.09 -13.26
N ARG A 228 -13.15 -2.66 -13.79
CA ARG A 228 -14.10 -3.54 -14.48
C ARG A 228 -14.06 -3.36 -15.99
N THR A 229 -13.70 -2.17 -16.47
CA THR A 229 -13.70 -1.86 -17.91
C THR A 229 -12.32 -1.51 -18.43
N VAL A 230 -12.15 -1.63 -19.74
CA VAL A 230 -10.90 -1.22 -20.43
C VAL A 230 -10.69 0.29 -20.33
N GLU A 231 -11.77 1.08 -20.38
CA GLU A 231 -11.71 2.54 -20.19
C GLU A 231 -11.19 2.91 -18.80
N GLU A 232 -11.70 2.25 -17.75
CA GLU A 232 -11.20 2.44 -16.38
C GLU A 232 -9.70 2.15 -16.31
N LEU A 233 -9.25 1.02 -16.86
CA LEU A 233 -7.83 0.65 -16.92
C LEU A 233 -6.99 1.67 -17.72
N ARG A 234 -7.50 2.14 -18.86
CA ARG A 234 -6.81 3.11 -19.73
C ARG A 234 -6.57 4.42 -19.00
N ASN A 235 -7.62 4.97 -18.40
CA ASN A 235 -7.64 6.28 -17.75
C ASN A 235 -7.04 6.26 -16.33
N PHE A 236 -6.77 5.08 -15.79
CA PHE A 236 -6.27 4.92 -14.44
C PHE A 236 -4.93 5.60 -14.20
N ASN A 237 -4.84 6.46 -13.18
CA ASN A 237 -3.58 7.06 -12.79
C ASN A 237 -2.87 6.17 -11.78
N THR A 238 -1.75 5.57 -12.16
CA THR A 238 -1.01 4.64 -11.28
C THR A 238 -0.21 5.38 -10.20
N THR A 239 0.12 6.65 -10.39
CA THR A 239 0.95 7.41 -9.44
C THR A 239 0.20 7.79 -8.18
N THR A 240 -1.11 7.56 -8.16
CA THR A 240 -2.00 7.95 -7.07
C THR A 240 -2.35 6.77 -6.16
N ILE A 241 -1.80 5.58 -6.44
CA ILE A 241 -1.88 4.41 -5.58
C ILE A 241 -1.10 4.66 -4.29
N ILE A 242 -1.78 4.56 -3.15
CA ILE A 242 -1.10 4.45 -1.86
C ILE A 242 -0.71 2.99 -1.67
N GLY A 243 0.48 2.62 -2.12
CA GLY A 243 1.00 1.25 -2.08
C GLY A 243 1.21 0.70 -0.67
N CYS A 244 1.51 -0.60 -0.61
CA CYS A 244 2.06 -1.22 0.59
C CYS A 244 3.56 -0.90 0.70
N SER A 245 4.00 -0.42 1.85
CA SER A 245 5.40 -0.09 2.13
C SER A 245 6.20 -1.25 2.74
N VAL A 246 5.52 -2.35 3.11
CA VAL A 246 6.15 -3.52 3.73
C VAL A 246 6.89 -4.31 2.66
N PRO A 247 8.22 -4.46 2.71
CA PRO A 247 8.95 -5.26 1.73
C PRO A 247 8.74 -6.76 1.96
N ILE A 248 8.92 -7.57 0.92
CA ILE A 248 8.89 -9.03 1.07
C ILE A 248 10.04 -9.52 1.95
N ALA A 249 9.70 -10.24 3.01
CA ALA A 249 10.65 -10.79 3.95
C ALA A 249 11.57 -11.83 3.29
N LEU A 250 12.86 -11.73 3.58
CA LEU A 250 13.84 -12.68 3.09
C LEU A 250 13.70 -14.01 3.83
N ARG A 251 13.61 -15.10 3.06
CA ARG A 251 13.68 -16.46 3.60
C ARG A 251 15.11 -16.78 4.02
N SER A 252 15.26 -17.49 5.13
CA SER A 252 16.56 -17.87 5.67
C SER A 252 17.35 -18.76 4.71
N ARG A 253 16.68 -19.64 3.96
CA ARG A 253 17.28 -20.51 2.94
C ARG A 253 16.66 -20.31 1.57
N LYS A 254 17.51 -20.24 0.54
CA LYS A 254 17.09 -20.20 -0.87
C LYS A 254 16.76 -21.61 -1.36
N GLN A 255 15.47 -21.95 -1.43
CA GLN A 255 15.01 -23.25 -1.93
C GLN A 255 14.60 -23.14 -3.41
N ARG A 256 15.58 -23.03 -4.33
CA ARG A 256 15.29 -22.76 -5.76
C ARG A 256 14.62 -23.91 -6.51
N ARG A 257 14.94 -25.16 -6.18
CA ARG A 257 14.43 -26.37 -6.86
C ARG A 257 13.52 -27.16 -5.93
N ARG A 258 12.37 -26.58 -5.59
CA ARG A 258 11.32 -27.24 -4.80
C ARG A 258 9.94 -26.96 -5.35
N SER A 259 9.02 -27.89 -5.13
CA SER A 259 7.58 -27.67 -5.33
C SER A 259 7.09 -26.54 -4.43
N LYS A 260 6.23 -25.69 -4.98
CA LYS A 260 5.69 -24.48 -4.37
C LYS A 260 4.19 -24.63 -4.20
N LEU A 261 3.63 -24.05 -3.14
CA LEU A 261 2.18 -23.93 -2.99
C LEU A 261 1.73 -22.54 -3.39
N LEU A 262 0.91 -22.45 -4.43
CA LEU A 262 0.13 -21.27 -4.75
C LEU A 262 -1.24 -21.40 -4.08
N VAL A 263 -1.70 -20.35 -3.43
CA VAL A 263 -3.07 -20.26 -2.91
C VAL A 263 -3.79 -19.16 -3.65
N CYS A 264 -4.88 -19.51 -4.31
CA CYS A 264 -5.75 -18.56 -5.00
C CYS A 264 -7.04 -18.44 -4.17
N HIS A 265 -7.18 -17.35 -3.42
CA HIS A 265 -8.03 -17.37 -2.22
C HIS A 265 -9.53 -17.49 -2.49
N ASP A 266 -9.98 -17.04 -3.68
CA ASP A 266 -11.38 -16.81 -4.10
C ASP A 266 -12.38 -16.81 -2.94
N MET A 267 -12.48 -15.66 -2.25
CA MET A 267 -13.32 -15.49 -1.05
C MET A 267 -14.43 -14.49 -1.34
N LYS A 268 -15.68 -14.96 -1.45
CA LYS A 268 -16.90 -14.15 -1.71
C LYS A 268 -16.73 -13.07 -2.79
N GLY A 269 -16.04 -13.38 -3.89
CA GLY A 269 -15.80 -12.43 -4.98
C GLY A 269 -14.75 -11.33 -4.71
N GLY A 270 -14.16 -11.30 -3.51
CA GLY A 270 -13.17 -10.32 -3.07
C GLY A 270 -13.77 -8.97 -2.64
N TYR A 271 -12.91 -8.13 -2.05
CA TYR A 271 -13.15 -6.73 -1.68
C TYR A 271 -14.30 -6.56 -0.67
N GLN A 272 -14.29 -7.39 0.36
CA GLN A 272 -15.19 -7.28 1.49
C GLN A 272 -14.59 -6.31 2.51
N GLU A 273 -14.58 -6.65 3.79
CA GLU A 273 -13.98 -5.83 4.86
C GLU A 273 -12.48 -5.58 4.66
N ASP A 274 -11.82 -6.44 3.90
CA ASP A 274 -10.40 -6.36 3.57
C ASP A 274 -10.05 -5.25 2.57
N ARG A 275 -11.04 -4.67 1.88
CA ARG A 275 -10.82 -3.53 0.98
C ARG A 275 -10.36 -2.28 1.71
N PHE A 276 -10.72 -2.15 2.99
CA PHE A 276 -10.41 -0.98 3.82
C PHE A 276 -8.97 -1.04 4.33
N LYS A 277 -8.14 -0.10 3.89
CA LYS A 277 -6.71 0.02 4.27
C LYS A 277 -6.51 0.26 5.77
N GLN A 278 -7.39 1.03 6.40
CA GLN A 278 -7.40 1.25 7.85
C GLN A 278 -8.23 0.18 8.62
N GLY A 279 -8.69 -0.87 7.94
CA GLY A 279 -9.49 -1.93 8.53
C GLY A 279 -10.96 -1.59 8.75
N CYS A 280 -11.63 -2.47 9.49
CA CYS A 280 -13.03 -2.38 9.85
C CYS A 280 -13.25 -2.76 11.32
N ASP A 281 -14.49 -2.65 11.77
CA ASP A 281 -14.99 -3.01 13.10
C ASP A 281 -15.53 -4.45 13.17
N ASP A 282 -15.56 -5.18 12.06
CA ASP A 282 -15.99 -6.58 12.01
C ASP A 282 -14.89 -7.52 12.54
N PHE A 283 -15.07 -8.01 13.77
CA PHE A 283 -14.14 -8.93 14.42
C PHE A 283 -14.06 -10.32 13.75
N ASP A 284 -15.11 -10.70 13.03
CA ASP A 284 -15.25 -12.00 12.37
C ASP A 284 -14.93 -11.94 10.87
N ALA A 285 -14.44 -10.79 10.38
CA ALA A 285 -13.91 -10.64 9.03
C ALA A 285 -12.90 -11.75 8.69
N TYR A 286 -12.98 -12.25 7.45
CA TYR A 286 -12.13 -13.35 7.00
C TYR A 286 -10.64 -13.00 7.12
N ARG A 287 -9.87 -13.92 7.71
CA ARG A 287 -8.43 -13.76 7.94
C ARG A 287 -7.69 -15.04 7.60
N PHE A 288 -6.55 -14.89 6.96
CA PHE A 288 -5.67 -16.01 6.63
C PHE A 288 -4.35 -15.90 7.41
N TYR A 289 -3.96 -16.98 8.06
CA TYR A 289 -2.81 -16.98 8.98
C TYR A 289 -1.85 -18.18 8.77
N GLN A 290 -2.09 -19.01 7.75
CA GLN A 290 -1.33 -20.23 7.43
C GLN A 290 -0.22 -19.94 6.40
N TRP A 291 0.44 -18.79 6.55
CA TRP A 291 1.37 -18.26 5.56
C TRP A 291 2.66 -19.08 5.44
N ASP A 292 3.03 -19.89 6.43
CA ASP A 292 4.22 -20.75 6.42
C ASP A 292 4.16 -21.88 5.38
N LEU A 293 2.97 -22.21 4.87
CA LEU A 293 2.77 -23.14 3.76
C LEU A 293 2.88 -22.48 2.38
N VAL A 294 2.57 -21.19 2.27
CA VAL A 294 2.24 -20.53 1.00
C VAL A 294 3.46 -19.85 0.38
N ASP A 295 3.77 -20.18 -0.87
CA ASP A 295 4.84 -19.56 -1.65
C ASP A 295 4.36 -18.34 -2.43
N VAL A 296 3.14 -18.44 -2.96
CA VAL A 296 2.48 -17.43 -3.80
C VAL A 296 1.03 -17.35 -3.37
N PHE A 297 0.54 -16.16 -3.10
CA PHE A 297 -0.85 -15.90 -2.79
C PHE A 297 -1.46 -15.05 -3.91
N VAL A 298 -2.55 -15.50 -4.49
CA VAL A 298 -3.31 -14.76 -5.50
C VAL A 298 -4.57 -14.24 -4.83
N TYR A 299 -4.67 -12.92 -4.76
CA TYR A 299 -5.92 -12.26 -4.43
C TYR A 299 -6.84 -12.33 -5.66
N PHE A 300 -7.83 -13.19 -5.58
CA PHE A 300 -8.72 -13.50 -6.68
C PHE A 300 -10.01 -12.70 -6.61
N GLY A 301 -10.37 -12.03 -7.70
CA GLY A 301 -11.62 -11.30 -7.83
C GLY A 301 -12.19 -11.44 -9.23
N HIS A 302 -13.49 -11.20 -9.34
CA HIS A 302 -14.25 -11.38 -10.58
C HIS A 302 -14.45 -10.02 -11.26
N ALA A 303 -13.34 -9.47 -11.77
CA ALA A 303 -13.29 -8.23 -12.55
C ALA A 303 -12.05 -8.20 -13.45
N LEU A 304 -12.03 -7.27 -14.42
CA LEU A 304 -10.93 -7.15 -15.38
C LEU A 304 -9.56 -7.00 -14.73
N VAL A 305 -9.43 -6.12 -13.73
CA VAL A 305 -8.19 -5.95 -12.96
C VAL A 305 -8.51 -5.90 -11.47
N CYS A 306 -8.02 -6.88 -10.72
CA CYS A 306 -8.17 -6.98 -9.28
C CYS A 306 -6.81 -6.84 -8.57
N PRO A 307 -6.37 -5.63 -8.22
CA PRO A 307 -5.19 -5.45 -7.37
C PRO A 307 -5.45 -5.95 -5.93
N PRO A 308 -4.49 -6.61 -5.28
CA PRO A 308 -4.64 -7.06 -3.90
C PRO A 308 -4.77 -5.87 -2.93
N PRO A 309 -5.70 -5.90 -1.95
CA PRO A 309 -5.72 -4.91 -0.88
C PRO A 309 -4.43 -4.93 -0.05
N SER A 310 -4.03 -3.74 0.43
CA SER A 310 -2.74 -3.55 1.12
C SER A 310 -2.53 -4.44 2.35
N GLY A 311 -3.61 -4.82 3.06
CA GLY A 311 -3.53 -5.74 4.19
C GLY A 311 -3.05 -7.14 3.80
N TRP A 312 -3.48 -7.64 2.64
CA TRP A 312 -3.02 -8.93 2.10
C TRP A 312 -1.57 -8.88 1.63
N ILE A 313 -1.19 -7.77 0.98
CA ILE A 313 0.20 -7.52 0.56
C ILE A 313 1.12 -7.53 1.79
N ALA A 314 0.79 -6.74 2.82
CA ALA A 314 1.58 -6.64 4.05
C ALA A 314 1.69 -7.98 4.77
N ALA A 315 0.57 -8.69 4.94
CA ALA A 315 0.56 -10.01 5.58
C ALA A 315 1.41 -11.03 4.82
N GLY A 316 1.26 -11.12 3.49
CA GLY A 316 2.05 -12.02 2.66
C GLY A 316 3.55 -11.68 2.69
N HIS A 317 3.88 -10.39 2.54
CA HIS A 317 5.25 -9.89 2.55
C HIS A 317 5.97 -10.16 3.86
N ARG A 318 5.33 -9.93 5.02
CA ARG A 318 5.94 -10.29 6.32
C ARG A 318 6.33 -11.75 6.39
N HIS A 319 5.54 -12.63 5.78
CA HIS A 319 5.81 -14.07 5.77
C HIS A 319 6.67 -14.53 4.57
N GLY A 320 7.25 -13.62 3.78
CA GLY A 320 8.07 -13.98 2.61
C GLY A 320 7.26 -14.69 1.49
N THR A 321 5.97 -14.41 1.43
CA THR A 321 5.03 -14.88 0.38
C THR A 321 4.89 -13.79 -0.66
N ARG A 322 4.93 -14.17 -1.95
CA ARG A 322 4.61 -13.24 -3.02
C ARG A 322 3.11 -13.06 -3.14
N VAL A 323 2.64 -11.84 -3.33
CA VAL A 323 1.21 -11.52 -3.43
C VAL A 323 0.90 -11.01 -4.83
N LEU A 324 0.00 -11.69 -5.53
CA LEU A 324 -0.40 -11.37 -6.90
C LEU A 324 -1.85 -10.86 -6.93
N GLY A 325 -2.12 -9.92 -7.82
CA GLY A 325 -3.48 -9.60 -8.24
C GLY A 325 -3.99 -10.57 -9.30
N THR A 326 -5.22 -10.33 -9.75
CA THR A 326 -5.85 -11.10 -10.83
C THR A 326 -6.21 -10.19 -11.99
N PHE A 327 -5.95 -10.64 -13.21
CA PHE A 327 -6.50 -10.10 -14.44
C PHE A 327 -7.41 -11.17 -15.03
N LEU A 328 -8.71 -10.87 -15.18
CA LEU A 328 -9.71 -11.84 -15.59
C LEU A 328 -10.55 -11.32 -16.76
N THR A 329 -10.75 -12.16 -17.76
CA THR A 329 -11.85 -12.02 -18.73
C THR A 329 -12.61 -13.33 -18.76
N GLU A 330 -13.94 -13.29 -18.77
CA GLU A 330 -14.76 -14.50 -18.71
C GLU A 330 -16.10 -14.32 -19.45
N GLY A 331 -16.63 -15.42 -20.00
CA GLY A 331 -17.90 -15.43 -20.71
C GLY A 331 -17.93 -14.55 -21.97
N ASP A 332 -19.14 -14.21 -22.41
CA ASP A 332 -19.35 -13.43 -23.64
C ASP A 332 -18.84 -11.99 -23.49
N GLU A 333 -19.02 -11.38 -22.31
CA GLU A 333 -18.47 -10.06 -21.98
C GLU A 333 -16.93 -10.05 -22.06
N GLY A 334 -16.28 -11.10 -21.56
CA GLY A 334 -14.83 -11.27 -21.66
C GLY A 334 -14.32 -11.34 -23.11
N THR A 335 -15.13 -11.88 -24.03
CA THR A 335 -14.81 -11.92 -25.45
C THR A 335 -14.78 -10.51 -26.04
N GLU A 336 -15.75 -9.67 -25.69
CA GLU A 336 -15.77 -8.26 -26.12
C GLU A 336 -14.65 -7.45 -25.46
N LEU A 337 -14.35 -7.67 -24.17
CA LEU A 337 -13.21 -7.05 -23.51
C LEU A 337 -11.89 -7.42 -24.20
N CYS A 338 -11.70 -8.69 -24.56
CA CYS A 338 -10.50 -9.13 -25.28
C CYS A 338 -10.39 -8.47 -26.65
N LYS A 339 -11.51 -8.24 -27.35
CA LYS A 339 -11.50 -7.43 -28.57
C LYS A 339 -11.04 -6.01 -28.23
N GLU A 340 -11.59 -5.32 -27.25
CA GLU A 340 -11.16 -3.94 -26.96
C GLU A 340 -9.69 -3.85 -26.45
N LEU A 341 -9.21 -4.83 -25.70
CA LEU A 341 -7.84 -4.87 -25.16
C LEU A 341 -6.78 -5.17 -26.23
N PHE A 342 -7.11 -6.07 -27.16
CA PHE A 342 -6.16 -6.63 -28.12
C PHE A 342 -6.45 -6.24 -29.58
N HIS A 343 -7.62 -5.67 -29.87
CA HIS A 343 -8.07 -5.11 -31.15
C HIS A 343 -8.30 -3.59 -31.01
N ASP A 344 -8.07 -2.83 -32.07
CA ASP A 344 -8.24 -1.37 -32.03
C ASP A 344 -9.71 -0.95 -32.19
N SER A 345 -10.15 0.06 -31.42
CA SER A 345 -11.38 0.84 -31.61
C SER A 345 -11.10 2.30 -32.03
N HIS A 346 -9.84 2.72 -32.12
CA HIS A 346 -9.39 4.02 -32.64
C HIS A 346 -9.14 4.02 -34.16
N SER A 347 -9.21 2.86 -34.82
CA SER A 347 -9.12 2.77 -36.27
C SER A 347 -10.36 3.31 -36.98
N ALA A 348 -11.51 3.45 -36.32
CA ALA A 348 -12.73 3.90 -37.00
C ALA A 348 -12.69 5.39 -37.40
N GLU A 349 -12.11 6.27 -36.58
CA GLU A 349 -12.01 7.70 -36.91
C GLU A 349 -10.82 8.01 -37.84
N VAL A 350 -9.68 7.32 -37.67
CA VAL A 350 -8.50 7.50 -38.54
C VAL A 350 -8.66 6.80 -39.91
N SER A 351 -9.49 5.76 -40.02
CA SER A 351 -9.75 5.10 -41.32
C SER A 351 -10.57 5.94 -42.30
N SER A 352 -11.28 6.99 -41.86
CA SER A 352 -12.07 7.82 -42.79
C SER A 352 -11.21 8.75 -43.66
N GLN A 353 -9.95 9.02 -43.27
CA GLN A 353 -9.04 9.92 -44.00
C GLN A 353 -7.78 9.23 -44.54
N CYS A 354 -7.59 7.94 -44.30
CA CYS A 354 -6.37 7.22 -44.69
C CYS A 354 -6.67 5.79 -45.18
N ALA A 355 -7.55 5.65 -46.18
CA ALA A 355 -7.85 4.37 -46.82
C ALA A 355 -6.67 3.76 -47.63
N SER A 356 -5.48 4.38 -47.62
CA SER A 356 -4.27 3.83 -48.26
C SER A 356 -3.13 3.49 -47.29
N MET A 357 -3.33 3.60 -45.97
CA MET A 357 -2.28 3.26 -45.00
C MET A 357 -2.24 1.74 -44.76
N SER A 358 -1.12 1.12 -45.14
CA SER A 358 -0.92 -0.33 -45.23
C SER A 358 -1.28 -1.16 -43.97
N VAL A 359 -1.62 -2.43 -44.19
CA VAL A 359 -1.80 -3.50 -43.17
C VAL A 359 -0.68 -3.50 -42.10
N PHE A 360 0.53 -3.07 -42.46
CA PHE A 360 1.68 -2.97 -41.57
C PHE A 360 1.48 -1.93 -40.45
N VAL A 361 0.88 -0.77 -40.75
CA VAL A 361 0.64 0.30 -39.77
C VAL A 361 -0.42 -0.13 -38.76
N GLY A 362 -1.49 -0.79 -39.22
CA GLY A 362 -2.51 -1.37 -38.34
C GLY A 362 -1.96 -2.44 -37.39
N SER A 363 -1.06 -3.32 -37.89
CA SER A 363 -0.40 -4.31 -37.04
C SER A 363 0.54 -3.68 -36.00
N LEU A 364 1.24 -2.59 -36.34
CA LEU A 364 2.14 -1.90 -35.42
C LEU A 364 1.36 -1.17 -34.30
N ILE A 365 0.24 -0.53 -34.64
CA ILE A 365 -0.63 0.16 -33.67
C ILE A 365 -1.23 -0.83 -32.67
N ARG A 366 -1.75 -1.99 -33.13
CA ARG A 366 -2.25 -3.07 -32.25
C ARG A 366 -1.21 -3.54 -31.24
N LEU A 367 0.05 -3.64 -31.68
CA LEU A 367 1.17 -4.03 -30.83
C LEU A 367 1.45 -2.98 -29.74
N LEU A 368 1.40 -1.70 -30.08
CA LEU A 368 1.64 -0.58 -29.14
C LEU A 368 0.54 -0.47 -28.08
N VAL A 369 -0.74 -0.63 -28.46
CA VAL A 369 -1.87 -0.62 -27.50
C VAL A 369 -1.76 -1.78 -26.51
N THR A 370 -1.48 -2.99 -27.01
CA THR A 370 -1.27 -4.18 -26.19
C THR A 370 -0.12 -3.99 -25.18
N GLN A 371 0.98 -3.38 -25.62
CA GLN A 371 2.11 -3.05 -24.76
C GLN A 371 1.75 -1.98 -23.72
N THR A 372 0.85 -1.06 -24.04
CA THR A 372 0.38 -0.02 -23.11
C THR A 372 -0.38 -0.63 -21.94
N PHE A 373 -1.33 -1.55 -22.18
CA PHE A 373 -2.06 -2.21 -21.08
C PHE A 373 -1.15 -3.10 -20.23
N ALA A 374 -0.23 -3.85 -20.85
CA ALA A 374 0.77 -4.63 -20.13
C ALA A 374 1.65 -3.74 -19.24
N SER A 375 2.11 -2.58 -19.75
CA SER A 375 2.90 -1.62 -18.99
C SER A 375 2.08 -0.97 -17.87
N LYS A 376 0.79 -0.73 -18.10
CA LYS A 376 -0.14 -0.21 -17.08
C LYS A 376 -0.24 -1.20 -15.92
N LEU A 377 -0.51 -2.48 -16.17
CA LEU A 377 -0.56 -3.51 -15.12
C LEU A 377 0.77 -3.64 -14.36
N ALA A 378 1.90 -3.52 -15.04
CA ALA A 378 3.20 -3.49 -14.38
C ALA A 378 3.36 -2.27 -13.46
N ALA A 379 2.92 -1.10 -13.91
CA ALA A 379 2.93 0.13 -13.10
C ALA A 379 1.95 0.04 -11.91
N ILE A 380 0.78 -0.57 -12.08
CA ILE A 380 -0.16 -0.82 -10.97
C ILE A 380 0.48 -1.69 -9.90
N ALA A 381 1.14 -2.78 -10.29
CA ALA A 381 1.82 -3.65 -9.33
C ALA A 381 3.00 -2.95 -8.63
N TRP A 382 3.80 -2.19 -9.38
CA TRP A 382 4.89 -1.40 -8.84
C TRP A 382 4.43 -0.37 -7.81
N HIS A 383 3.47 0.49 -8.17
CA HIS A 383 2.97 1.53 -7.26
C HIS A 383 2.10 0.95 -6.13
N GLY A 384 1.43 -0.18 -6.35
CA GLY A 384 0.71 -0.93 -5.31
C GLY A 384 1.61 -1.67 -4.34
N GLY A 385 2.86 -1.95 -4.73
CA GLY A 385 3.83 -2.68 -3.92
C GLY A 385 3.58 -4.19 -3.86
N PHE A 386 3.04 -4.81 -4.93
CA PHE A 386 2.80 -6.25 -5.00
C PHE A 386 3.52 -6.94 -6.17
N ASP A 387 3.55 -8.27 -6.17
CA ASP A 387 4.55 -9.06 -6.91
C ASP A 387 4.10 -9.55 -8.28
N GLY A 388 2.94 -9.15 -8.79
CA GLY A 388 2.49 -9.47 -10.14
C GLY A 388 1.07 -9.98 -10.24
N TRP A 389 0.83 -10.87 -11.20
CA TRP A 389 -0.52 -11.12 -11.72
C TRP A 389 -0.74 -12.59 -12.07
N LEU A 390 -1.88 -13.13 -11.66
CA LEU A 390 -2.53 -14.23 -12.36
C LEU A 390 -3.30 -13.66 -13.56
N ILE A 391 -3.00 -14.14 -14.75
CA ILE A 391 -3.73 -13.81 -15.98
C ILE A 391 -4.64 -14.99 -16.31
N ASN A 392 -5.94 -14.76 -16.27
CA ASN A 392 -6.97 -15.75 -16.53
C ASN A 392 -7.90 -15.28 -17.66
N VAL A 393 -7.93 -16.02 -18.77
CA VAL A 393 -8.76 -15.70 -19.94
C VAL A 393 -9.73 -16.86 -20.18
N GLU A 394 -10.89 -16.79 -19.57
CA GLU A 394 -11.93 -17.85 -19.50
C GLU A 394 -13.02 -17.67 -20.57
N ASN A 395 -12.63 -17.12 -21.73
CA ASN A 395 -13.52 -16.85 -22.85
C ASN A 395 -12.85 -17.10 -24.20
N ASP A 396 -13.66 -17.17 -25.26
CA ASP A 396 -13.16 -17.22 -26.63
C ASP A 396 -12.51 -15.88 -27.00
N VAL A 397 -11.48 -15.95 -27.84
CA VAL A 397 -10.75 -14.81 -28.39
C VAL A 397 -10.67 -15.00 -29.91
N PRO A 398 -10.88 -13.95 -30.73
CA PRO A 398 -10.62 -14.03 -32.16
C PRO A 398 -9.20 -14.54 -32.44
N GLY A 399 -9.07 -15.52 -33.33
CA GLY A 399 -7.80 -16.24 -33.55
C GLY A 399 -6.65 -15.35 -34.01
N ASP A 400 -6.93 -14.24 -34.67
CA ASP A 400 -5.95 -13.23 -35.09
C ASP A 400 -5.36 -12.42 -33.92
N LEU A 401 -6.05 -12.38 -32.77
CA LEU A 401 -5.61 -11.66 -31.57
C LEU A 401 -4.74 -12.50 -30.62
N VAL A 402 -4.65 -13.81 -30.81
CA VAL A 402 -3.84 -14.69 -29.94
C VAL A 402 -2.36 -14.29 -29.95
N ALA A 403 -1.84 -13.85 -31.09
CA ALA A 403 -0.47 -13.33 -31.19
C ALA A 403 -0.23 -12.10 -30.30
N ASN A 404 -1.24 -11.23 -30.15
CA ASN A 404 -1.17 -10.06 -29.29
C ASN A 404 -1.14 -10.47 -27.82
N ILE A 405 -1.86 -11.51 -27.42
CA ILE A 405 -1.80 -12.06 -26.06
C ILE A 405 -0.37 -12.54 -25.73
N TYR A 406 0.34 -13.20 -26.66
CA TYR A 406 1.75 -13.56 -26.42
C TYR A 406 2.63 -12.33 -26.16
N VAL A 407 2.40 -11.24 -26.90
CA VAL A 407 3.11 -9.98 -26.71
C VAL A 407 2.75 -9.34 -25.37
N PHE A 408 1.47 -9.31 -25.01
CA PHE A 408 0.97 -8.81 -23.73
C PHE A 408 1.67 -9.51 -22.57
N LEU A 409 1.60 -10.85 -22.53
CA LEU A 409 2.20 -11.66 -21.47
C LEU A 409 3.71 -11.42 -21.34
N ARG A 410 4.42 -11.43 -22.48
CA ARG A 410 5.87 -11.19 -22.51
C ARG A 410 6.25 -9.78 -22.07
N THR A 411 5.45 -8.78 -22.46
CA THR A 411 5.70 -7.37 -22.12
C THR A 411 5.43 -7.14 -20.64
N LEU A 412 4.32 -7.68 -20.12
CA LEU A 412 3.98 -7.62 -18.71
C LEU A 412 5.09 -8.28 -17.87
N ARG A 413 5.48 -9.51 -18.21
CA ARG A 413 6.58 -10.21 -17.52
C ARG A 413 7.86 -9.39 -17.47
N LYS A 414 8.31 -8.84 -18.60
CA LYS A 414 9.52 -8.02 -18.66
C LYS A 414 9.37 -6.73 -17.85
N GLY A 415 8.23 -6.04 -17.97
CA GLY A 415 7.95 -4.80 -17.23
C GLY A 415 7.96 -5.02 -15.72
N MET A 416 7.36 -6.12 -15.26
CA MET A 416 7.39 -6.55 -13.86
C MET A 416 8.81 -6.85 -13.37
N GLN A 417 9.57 -7.65 -14.12
CA GLN A 417 10.93 -8.07 -13.75
C GLN A 417 11.94 -6.92 -13.70
N LEU A 418 11.74 -5.87 -14.50
CA LEU A 418 12.57 -4.66 -14.46
C LEU A 418 12.44 -3.91 -13.13
N GLN A 419 11.25 -3.95 -12.52
CA GLN A 419 10.97 -3.26 -11.26
C GLN A 419 11.24 -4.15 -10.04
N ASN A 420 10.92 -5.44 -10.14
CA ASN A 420 11.08 -6.41 -9.07
C ASN A 420 11.52 -7.76 -9.65
N ALA A 421 12.75 -8.18 -9.37
CA ALA A 421 13.30 -9.45 -9.85
C ALA A 421 12.58 -10.69 -9.29
N PHE A 422 11.76 -10.55 -8.25
CA PHE A 422 10.94 -11.62 -7.66
C PHE A 422 9.52 -11.67 -8.23
N ALA A 423 9.13 -10.66 -9.03
CA ALA A 423 7.81 -10.57 -9.60
C ALA A 423 7.49 -11.75 -10.51
N GLN A 424 6.20 -12.09 -10.60
CA GLN A 424 5.72 -13.27 -11.30
C GLN A 424 4.42 -12.99 -12.04
N VAL A 425 4.41 -13.37 -13.32
CA VAL A 425 3.20 -13.50 -14.14
C VAL A 425 2.87 -14.99 -14.24
N VAL A 426 1.68 -15.35 -13.76
CA VAL A 426 1.13 -16.71 -13.83
C VAL A 426 0.05 -16.74 -14.91
N TRP A 427 0.12 -17.69 -15.84
CA TRP A 427 -0.91 -17.91 -16.85
C TRP A 427 -1.82 -19.06 -16.44
N TYR A 428 -3.13 -18.83 -16.37
CA TYR A 428 -4.10 -19.91 -16.28
C TYR A 428 -4.29 -20.57 -17.65
N GLY A 429 -4.14 -21.89 -17.71
CA GLY A 429 -4.20 -22.66 -18.94
C GLY A 429 -5.63 -22.75 -19.48
N SER A 430 -6.11 -21.68 -20.13
CA SER A 430 -7.52 -21.58 -20.57
C SER A 430 -7.74 -21.30 -22.07
N LEU A 431 -6.68 -21.10 -22.88
CA LEU A 431 -6.83 -20.63 -24.28
C LEU A 431 -6.00 -21.44 -25.28
N SER A 432 -6.65 -21.95 -26.32
CA SER A 432 -5.98 -22.63 -27.44
C SER A 432 -5.29 -21.67 -28.41
N ARG A 433 -4.45 -22.21 -29.29
CA ARG A 433 -3.76 -21.45 -30.34
C ARG A 433 -4.69 -20.83 -31.39
N THR A 434 -5.92 -21.32 -31.52
CA THR A 434 -6.94 -20.76 -32.41
C THR A 434 -7.83 -19.73 -31.73
N GLY A 435 -7.60 -19.47 -30.43
CA GLY A 435 -8.37 -18.53 -29.62
C GLY A 435 -9.63 -19.15 -28.99
N LYS A 436 -9.83 -20.46 -29.11
CA LYS A 436 -10.92 -21.15 -28.41
C LYS A 436 -10.58 -21.42 -26.95
N ARG A 437 -11.53 -21.14 -26.05
CA ARG A 437 -11.42 -21.43 -24.62
C ARG A 437 -11.37 -22.94 -24.40
N ILE A 438 -10.33 -23.43 -23.74
CA ILE A 438 -10.13 -24.84 -23.40
C ILE A 438 -9.45 -24.97 -22.03
N SER A 439 -9.81 -25.97 -21.25
CA SER A 439 -9.13 -26.24 -19.96
C SER A 439 -7.90 -27.11 -20.19
N PHE A 440 -6.71 -26.58 -19.89
CA PHE A 440 -5.47 -27.35 -19.93
C PHE A 440 -5.17 -27.98 -18.59
N VAL A 441 -5.27 -29.31 -18.53
CA VAL A 441 -4.98 -30.11 -17.34
C VAL A 441 -3.48 -30.42 -17.15
N ARG A 442 -2.63 -30.04 -18.10
CA ARG A 442 -1.17 -30.27 -18.07
C ARG A 442 -0.41 -29.28 -18.94
N LEU A 443 0.90 -29.22 -18.75
CA LEU A 443 1.82 -28.57 -19.70
C LEU A 443 2.20 -29.55 -20.81
N ASP A 444 2.02 -29.14 -22.06
CA ASP A 444 2.35 -29.90 -23.27
C ASP A 444 2.63 -28.97 -24.46
N ASP A 445 2.82 -29.54 -25.66
CA ASP A 445 3.13 -28.79 -26.89
C ASP A 445 2.05 -27.74 -27.25
N ALA A 446 0.80 -27.98 -26.87
CA ALA A 446 -0.30 -27.07 -27.18
C ALA A 446 -0.32 -25.83 -26.26
N SER A 447 0.09 -25.98 -25.00
CA SER A 447 0.16 -24.90 -24.01
C SER A 447 1.55 -24.22 -23.90
N ALA A 448 2.61 -24.88 -24.36
CA ALA A 448 3.99 -24.40 -24.31
C ALA A 448 4.20 -22.98 -24.90
N PRO A 449 3.54 -22.55 -26.00
CA PRO A 449 3.67 -21.19 -26.52
C PRO A 449 3.28 -20.09 -25.52
N PHE A 450 2.25 -20.31 -24.70
CA PHE A 450 1.86 -19.37 -23.64
C PHE A 450 2.90 -19.40 -22.50
N PHE A 451 3.27 -20.59 -22.04
CA PHE A 451 4.22 -20.78 -20.94
C PHE A 451 5.60 -20.14 -21.19
N LYS A 452 6.04 -20.08 -22.44
CA LYS A 452 7.29 -19.39 -22.85
C LYS A 452 7.27 -17.88 -22.54
N ASN A 453 6.09 -17.26 -22.49
CA ASN A 453 5.93 -15.81 -22.32
C ASN A 453 5.65 -15.37 -20.88
N VAL A 454 5.48 -16.32 -19.95
CA VAL A 454 5.17 -16.07 -18.52
C VAL A 454 6.19 -16.73 -17.60
N ASP A 455 6.10 -16.46 -16.30
CA ASP A 455 6.98 -17.05 -15.29
C ASP A 455 6.46 -18.41 -14.81
N ALA A 456 5.14 -18.61 -14.80
CA ALA A 456 4.52 -19.85 -14.37
C ALA A 456 3.24 -20.21 -15.14
N PHE A 457 2.92 -21.51 -15.16
CA PHE A 457 1.69 -22.07 -15.72
C PHE A 457 0.82 -22.60 -14.59
N TYR A 458 -0.47 -22.31 -14.64
CA TYR A 458 -1.49 -22.86 -13.75
C TYR A 458 -2.35 -23.80 -14.60
N ALA A 459 -2.25 -25.10 -14.34
CA ALA A 459 -3.07 -26.13 -14.98
C ALA A 459 -4.44 -26.24 -14.27
N ASP A 460 -5.49 -26.43 -15.06
CA ASP A 460 -6.87 -26.65 -14.61
C ASP A 460 -6.98 -27.88 -13.68
N TYR A 461 -8.04 -27.95 -12.87
CA TYR A 461 -8.23 -28.96 -11.82
C TYR A 461 -8.73 -30.34 -12.31
N GLY A 462 -9.07 -30.49 -13.59
CA GLY A 462 -9.52 -31.77 -14.18
C GLY A 462 -8.42 -32.82 -14.49
N TRP A 463 -7.22 -32.68 -13.94
CA TRP A 463 -6.06 -33.54 -14.25
C TRP A 463 -6.12 -34.90 -13.55
N VAL A 464 -5.44 -35.89 -14.14
CA VAL A 464 -5.21 -37.22 -13.54
C VAL A 464 -3.73 -37.42 -13.18
N PRO A 465 -3.36 -38.38 -12.32
CA PRO A 465 -1.97 -38.50 -11.81
C PRO A 465 -0.87 -38.54 -12.87
N ASP A 466 -1.14 -39.10 -14.05
CA ASP A 466 -0.15 -39.16 -15.14
C ASP A 466 0.08 -37.81 -15.83
N ASP A 467 -0.87 -36.88 -15.76
CA ASP A 467 -0.71 -35.52 -16.30
C ASP A 467 0.32 -34.70 -15.51
N ALA A 468 0.36 -34.87 -14.19
CA ALA A 468 1.36 -34.23 -13.33
C ALA A 468 2.77 -34.78 -13.59
N LYS A 469 2.91 -36.10 -13.77
CA LYS A 469 4.18 -36.75 -14.14
C LYS A 469 4.63 -36.32 -15.54
N PHE A 470 3.71 -36.28 -16.50
CA PHE A 470 3.97 -35.83 -17.86
C PHE A 470 4.48 -34.39 -17.86
N THR A 471 3.77 -33.50 -17.17
CA THR A 471 4.17 -32.09 -16.99
C THR A 471 5.59 -31.97 -16.44
N ALA A 472 5.92 -32.77 -15.42
CA ALA A 472 7.26 -32.77 -14.83
C ALA A 472 8.35 -33.17 -15.83
N ALA A 473 8.06 -34.16 -16.68
CA ALA A 473 8.98 -34.68 -17.68
C ALA A 473 9.08 -33.79 -18.93
N PHE A 474 8.01 -33.05 -19.26
CA PHE A 474 7.93 -32.20 -20.44
C PHE A 474 8.91 -31.01 -20.38
N ASP A 475 9.02 -30.36 -19.22
CA ASP A 475 10.01 -29.31 -18.95
C ASP A 475 10.68 -29.52 -17.59
N LEU A 476 11.73 -30.33 -17.58
CA LEU A 476 12.45 -30.71 -16.35
C LEU A 476 13.01 -29.49 -15.59
N ASP A 477 13.38 -28.42 -16.27
CA ASP A 477 13.98 -27.25 -15.63
C ASP A 477 12.94 -26.33 -15.00
N ARG A 478 11.79 -26.16 -15.65
CA ARG A 478 10.69 -25.31 -15.17
C ARG A 478 9.53 -26.07 -14.54
N ARG A 479 9.66 -27.37 -14.27
CA ARG A 479 8.61 -28.18 -13.61
C ARG A 479 8.05 -27.59 -12.30
N TYR A 480 8.86 -26.83 -11.55
CA TYR A 480 8.42 -26.16 -10.31
C TYR A 480 7.70 -24.83 -10.54
N ASP A 481 7.62 -24.38 -11.79
CA ASP A 481 6.84 -23.23 -12.22
C ASP A 481 5.52 -23.66 -12.89
N VAL A 482 5.19 -24.95 -12.85
CA VAL A 482 3.86 -25.46 -13.21
C VAL A 482 3.09 -25.83 -11.95
N TYR A 483 1.94 -25.20 -11.77
CA TYR A 483 1.04 -25.40 -10.64
C TYR A 483 -0.17 -26.20 -11.08
N MET A 484 -0.33 -27.41 -10.54
CA MET A 484 -1.52 -28.24 -10.79
C MET A 484 -2.66 -27.79 -9.89
N GLY A 485 -3.83 -27.49 -10.48
CA GLY A 485 -4.99 -26.94 -9.76
C GLY A 485 -5.68 -27.95 -8.85
N VAL A 486 -6.09 -27.51 -7.66
CA VAL A 486 -6.90 -28.26 -6.71
C VAL A 486 -8.03 -27.33 -6.24
N ASP A 487 -9.27 -27.60 -6.66
CA ASP A 487 -10.42 -26.79 -6.27
C ASP A 487 -11.00 -27.24 -4.92
N VAL A 488 -10.89 -26.39 -3.90
CA VAL A 488 -11.34 -26.70 -2.55
C VAL A 488 -12.86 -26.85 -2.48
N PHE A 489 -13.64 -26.23 -3.37
CA PHE A 489 -15.08 -26.46 -3.41
C PHE A 489 -15.46 -27.83 -3.99
N GLY A 490 -14.54 -28.51 -4.68
CA GLY A 490 -14.77 -29.83 -5.25
C GLY A 490 -15.65 -29.84 -6.49
N ARG A 491 -15.59 -28.79 -7.32
CA ARG A 491 -16.40 -28.70 -8.54
C ARG A 491 -15.82 -29.59 -9.66
N HIS A 492 -16.64 -29.88 -10.66
CA HIS A 492 -16.24 -30.50 -11.93
C HIS A 492 -15.55 -31.88 -11.82
N ASN A 493 -15.94 -32.73 -10.85
CA ASN A 493 -15.44 -34.11 -10.70
C ASN A 493 -13.90 -34.23 -10.63
N MET A 494 -13.24 -33.26 -9.99
CA MET A 494 -11.79 -33.28 -9.79
C MET A 494 -11.32 -34.41 -8.86
N LEU A 495 -10.02 -34.73 -8.95
CA LEU A 495 -9.37 -35.71 -8.08
C LEU A 495 -9.53 -35.36 -6.59
N GLY A 496 -9.98 -36.32 -5.79
CA GLY A 496 -10.27 -36.15 -4.34
C GLY A 496 -11.61 -35.45 -4.04
N GLY A 497 -12.26 -34.79 -5.00
CA GLY A 497 -13.57 -34.15 -4.81
C GLY A 497 -13.58 -32.91 -3.90
N GLY A 498 -12.42 -32.31 -3.64
CA GLY A 498 -12.27 -31.06 -2.88
C GLY A 498 -12.46 -31.21 -1.38
N LYS A 499 -12.85 -30.11 -0.72
CA LYS A 499 -13.10 -30.01 0.72
C LYS A 499 -11.94 -30.58 1.55
N MET A 500 -12.24 -31.39 2.56
CA MET A 500 -11.24 -32.04 3.41
C MET A 500 -10.39 -33.10 2.71
N ASN A 501 -10.69 -33.46 1.45
CA ASN A 501 -9.92 -34.46 0.70
C ASN A 501 -8.80 -33.86 -0.14
N CYS A 502 -8.54 -32.55 -0.05
CA CYS A 502 -7.48 -31.87 -0.81
C CYS A 502 -6.07 -32.45 -0.54
N GLY A 503 -5.86 -33.17 0.57
CA GLY A 503 -4.57 -33.79 0.89
C GLY A 503 -4.11 -34.85 -0.12
N GLU A 504 -5.03 -35.62 -0.70
CA GLU A 504 -4.70 -36.65 -1.70
C GLU A 504 -4.08 -36.07 -2.98
N PRO A 505 -4.74 -35.14 -3.72
CA PRO A 505 -4.14 -34.54 -4.91
C PRO A 505 -2.84 -33.80 -4.58
N LEU A 506 -2.74 -33.12 -3.44
CA LEU A 506 -1.50 -32.46 -3.01
C LEU A 506 -0.31 -33.42 -2.90
N ARG A 507 -0.51 -34.61 -2.31
CA ARG A 507 0.56 -35.62 -2.20
C ARG A 507 0.99 -36.14 -3.58
N LEU A 508 0.03 -36.33 -4.50
CA LEU A 508 0.32 -36.80 -5.86
C LEU A 508 1.09 -35.76 -6.67
N ILE A 509 0.73 -34.48 -6.54
CA ILE A 509 1.45 -33.36 -7.14
C ILE A 509 2.89 -33.31 -6.61
N TRP A 510 3.05 -33.37 -5.29
CA TRP A 510 4.36 -33.36 -4.64
C TRP A 510 5.26 -34.50 -5.14
N ASN A 511 4.71 -35.73 -5.16
CA ASN A 511 5.44 -36.92 -5.61
C ASN A 511 5.80 -36.87 -7.10
N SER A 512 5.04 -36.13 -7.90
CA SER A 512 5.35 -35.91 -9.33
C SER A 512 6.45 -34.87 -9.55
N GLY A 513 6.82 -34.09 -8.53
CA GLY A 513 7.90 -33.11 -8.62
C GLY A 513 7.51 -31.79 -9.30
N VAL A 514 6.22 -31.45 -9.30
CA VAL A 514 5.66 -30.17 -9.78
C VAL A 514 5.04 -29.39 -8.61
N SER A 515 4.55 -28.17 -8.86
CA SER A 515 3.93 -27.31 -7.84
C SER A 515 2.41 -27.48 -7.80
N ALA A 516 1.76 -27.02 -6.73
CA ALA A 516 0.31 -27.11 -6.54
C ALA A 516 -0.32 -25.72 -6.46
N ALA A 517 -1.52 -25.55 -7.02
CA ALA A 517 -2.35 -24.38 -6.79
C ALA A 517 -3.66 -24.79 -6.11
N LEU A 518 -3.86 -24.31 -4.88
CA LEU A 518 -5.08 -24.53 -4.10
C LEU A 518 -6.05 -23.36 -4.38
N PHE A 519 -7.17 -23.66 -5.02
CA PHE A 519 -8.18 -22.68 -5.42
C PHE A 519 -9.34 -22.63 -4.44
N ALA A 520 -9.78 -21.42 -4.12
CA ALA A 520 -10.98 -21.13 -3.32
C ALA A 520 -11.00 -21.76 -1.90
N PRO A 521 -9.91 -21.69 -1.10
CA PRO A 521 -9.96 -22.12 0.30
C PRO A 521 -10.90 -21.26 1.16
N GLY A 522 -11.41 -20.13 0.65
CA GLY A 522 -12.50 -19.37 1.28
C GLY A 522 -13.73 -20.22 1.64
N TRP A 523 -13.87 -21.41 1.03
CA TRP A 523 -14.82 -22.46 1.44
C TRP A 523 -14.88 -22.71 2.96
N THR A 524 -13.75 -22.65 3.68
CA THR A 524 -13.73 -22.86 5.14
C THR A 524 -14.60 -21.86 5.88
N HIS A 525 -14.60 -20.61 5.40
CA HIS A 525 -15.38 -19.50 5.92
C HIS A 525 -16.78 -19.44 5.30
N GLU A 526 -16.92 -19.70 4.00
CA GLU A 526 -18.21 -19.58 3.31
C GLU A 526 -19.16 -20.74 3.59
N CYS A 527 -18.62 -21.93 3.86
CA CYS A 527 -19.40 -23.15 3.97
C CYS A 527 -19.02 -23.95 5.20
N TYR A 528 -17.74 -24.36 5.35
CA TYR A 528 -17.37 -25.40 6.32
C TYR A 528 -17.71 -25.04 7.77
N GLN A 529 -17.54 -23.78 8.18
CA GLN A 529 -17.93 -23.33 9.53
C GLN A 529 -19.43 -23.48 9.81
N HIS A 530 -20.27 -23.28 8.80
CA HIS A 530 -21.71 -23.40 8.89
C HIS A 530 -22.17 -24.86 8.75
N GLU A 531 -21.52 -25.64 7.89
CA GLU A 531 -21.74 -27.09 7.77
C GLU A 531 -21.49 -27.79 9.11
N GLU A 532 -20.40 -27.43 9.81
CA GLU A 532 -20.00 -28.05 11.08
C GLU A 532 -20.58 -27.36 12.33
N GLN A 533 -21.20 -26.18 12.19
CA GLN A 533 -21.65 -25.35 13.31
C GLN A 533 -20.52 -25.10 14.33
N LYS A 534 -19.35 -24.73 13.82
CA LYS A 534 -18.13 -24.46 14.60
C LYS A 534 -17.55 -23.09 14.24
N ASN A 535 -16.82 -22.49 15.17
CA ASN A 535 -16.11 -21.24 14.92
C ASN A 535 -15.12 -21.39 13.75
N PHE A 536 -15.07 -20.39 12.86
CA PHE A 536 -14.15 -20.30 11.73
C PHE A 536 -12.73 -20.77 12.06
N VAL A 537 -12.15 -20.31 13.18
CA VAL A 537 -10.76 -20.62 13.54
C VAL A 537 -10.53 -22.12 13.73
N VAL A 538 -11.52 -22.85 14.24
CA VAL A 538 -11.46 -24.30 14.44
C VAL A 538 -11.48 -25.04 13.12
N VAL A 539 -12.40 -24.69 12.23
CA VAL A 539 -12.55 -25.37 10.93
C VAL A 539 -11.41 -25.02 9.96
N GLU A 540 -10.95 -23.76 10.00
CA GLU A 540 -9.77 -23.28 9.26
C GLU A 540 -8.54 -24.09 9.68
N ASN A 541 -8.28 -24.20 10.99
CA ASN A 541 -7.15 -24.99 11.48
C ASN A 541 -7.26 -26.46 11.04
N ARG A 542 -8.45 -27.09 11.13
CA ARG A 542 -8.63 -28.48 10.67
C ARG A 542 -8.30 -28.67 9.19
N PHE A 543 -8.81 -27.79 8.32
CA PHE A 543 -8.56 -27.86 6.89
C PHE A 543 -7.07 -27.68 6.57
N TRP A 544 -6.41 -26.68 7.16
CA TRP A 544 -5.01 -26.41 6.89
C TRP A 544 -4.05 -27.42 7.52
N GLU A 545 -4.44 -28.13 8.59
CA GLU A 545 -3.67 -29.28 9.07
C GLU A 545 -3.64 -30.42 8.04
N VAL A 546 -4.75 -30.69 7.32
CA VAL A 546 -4.74 -31.67 6.20
C VAL A 546 -3.77 -31.25 5.10
N VAL A 547 -3.74 -29.95 4.76
CA VAL A 547 -2.79 -29.40 3.79
C VAL A 547 -1.35 -29.52 4.31
N ARG A 548 -1.11 -29.20 5.57
CA ARG A 548 0.20 -29.26 6.25
C ARG A 548 0.76 -30.67 6.31
N GLU A 549 -0.07 -31.68 6.57
CA GLU A 549 0.32 -33.08 6.53
C GLU A 549 0.62 -33.60 5.12
N SER A 550 0.13 -32.89 4.09
CA SER A 550 0.21 -33.30 2.69
C SER A 550 1.19 -32.47 1.87
N TRP A 551 1.73 -31.38 2.43
CA TRP A 551 2.59 -30.44 1.73
C TRP A 551 3.74 -29.95 2.61
N LYS A 552 4.88 -29.62 1.98
CA LYS A 552 6.08 -29.19 2.72
C LYS A 552 6.07 -27.69 3.01
N LEU A 553 6.40 -27.34 4.26
CA LEU A 553 6.61 -25.96 4.71
C LEU A 553 7.75 -25.26 3.95
N LYS A 554 7.59 -23.95 3.77
CA LYS A 554 8.67 -23.11 3.26
C LYS A 554 9.70 -22.82 4.36
N SER A 555 10.90 -22.44 3.95
CA SER A 555 11.91 -21.94 4.88
C SER A 555 11.38 -20.75 5.70
N PRO A 556 11.65 -20.67 7.01
CA PRO A 556 11.33 -19.48 7.81
C PRO A 556 11.89 -18.21 7.18
N CYS A 557 11.25 -17.07 7.47
CA CYS A 557 11.71 -15.76 7.02
C CYS A 557 12.18 -14.90 8.20
N TYR A 558 13.03 -13.94 7.90
CA TYR A 558 13.40 -12.88 8.82
C TYR A 558 12.33 -11.79 8.87
N ASP A 559 12.43 -10.83 9.79
CA ASP A 559 11.53 -9.68 9.82
C ASP A 559 11.68 -8.82 8.54
N ALA A 560 10.55 -8.44 7.94
CA ALA A 560 10.50 -7.66 6.70
C ALA A 560 11.21 -6.31 6.83
N LEU A 561 11.06 -5.63 7.96
CA LEU A 561 11.59 -4.29 8.20
C LEU A 561 12.96 -4.33 8.90
N GLY A 562 13.13 -5.27 9.83
CA GLY A 562 14.37 -5.49 10.56
C GLY A 562 15.48 -6.10 9.70
N GLY A 563 15.13 -6.87 8.67
CA GLY A 563 16.07 -7.50 7.75
C GLY A 563 16.64 -8.82 8.26
N LYS A 564 17.75 -9.27 7.67
CA LYS A 564 18.36 -10.59 7.95
C LYS A 564 18.69 -10.76 9.43
N ASN A 565 18.50 -11.99 9.93
CA ASN A 565 18.75 -12.39 11.32
C ASN A 565 17.90 -11.63 12.36
N CYS A 566 16.84 -10.93 11.94
CA CYS A 566 15.91 -10.25 12.82
C CYS A 566 14.56 -10.97 12.89
N LEU A 567 13.86 -10.82 14.01
CA LEU A 567 12.48 -11.24 14.22
C LEU A 567 11.78 -10.23 15.12
N TYR A 568 10.52 -9.92 14.84
CA TYR A 568 9.64 -9.25 15.79
C TYR A 568 8.22 -9.81 15.66
N SER A 569 7.58 -10.09 16.80
CA SER A 569 6.15 -10.37 16.86
C SER A 569 5.60 -9.86 18.18
N ALA A 570 4.51 -9.10 18.11
CA ALA A 570 3.63 -8.81 19.24
C ALA A 570 2.37 -9.70 19.19
N PHE A 571 2.47 -10.83 18.49
CA PHE A 571 1.42 -11.85 18.38
C PHE A 571 0.09 -11.31 17.84
N ASN A 572 0.13 -10.24 17.05
CA ASN A 572 -1.05 -9.68 16.41
C ASN A 572 -1.57 -10.61 15.32
N ILE A 573 -2.86 -10.96 15.41
CA ILE A 573 -3.52 -11.90 14.50
C ILE A 573 -4.38 -11.21 13.44
N GLY A 574 -4.17 -9.91 13.22
CA GLY A 574 -4.94 -9.10 12.26
C GLY A 574 -6.31 -8.64 12.76
N ARG A 575 -6.59 -8.80 14.07
CA ARG A 575 -7.79 -8.31 14.73
C ARG A 575 -7.57 -8.14 16.23
N GLY A 576 -8.46 -7.39 16.89
CA GLY A 576 -8.45 -7.22 18.34
C GLY A 576 -9.75 -6.66 18.89
N VAL A 577 -9.91 -6.77 20.21
CA VAL A 577 -11.03 -6.18 20.98
C VAL A 577 -10.67 -4.84 21.61
N GLY A 578 -9.54 -4.30 21.20
CA GLY A 578 -8.95 -3.06 21.67
C GLY A 578 -7.55 -2.90 21.10
N VAL A 579 -6.95 -1.75 21.36
CA VAL A 579 -5.58 -1.42 20.92
C VAL A 579 -4.77 -1.10 22.16
N TRP A 580 -3.63 -1.77 22.31
CA TRP A 580 -2.66 -1.58 23.37
C TRP A 580 -1.38 -1.00 22.82
N ILE A 581 -0.78 -0.07 23.57
CA ILE A 581 0.55 0.47 23.32
C ILE A 581 1.30 0.44 24.64
N GLU A 582 2.41 -0.30 24.69
CA GLU A 582 3.24 -0.48 25.88
C GLU A 582 2.41 -0.86 27.13
N GLY A 583 1.46 -1.78 26.94
CA GLY A 583 0.62 -2.34 27.99
C GLY A 583 -0.62 -1.53 28.39
N LYS A 584 -0.76 -0.28 27.91
CA LYS A 584 -1.96 0.56 28.10
C LYS A 584 -2.97 0.39 26.98
N ARG A 585 -4.26 0.27 27.33
CA ARG A 585 -5.34 0.16 26.34
C ARG A 585 -5.74 1.54 25.86
N VAL A 586 -5.25 1.93 24.69
CA VAL A 586 -5.53 3.24 24.07
C VAL A 586 -6.83 3.26 23.26
N GLY A 587 -7.31 2.10 22.82
CA GLY A 587 -8.57 1.97 22.08
C GLY A 587 -9.40 0.79 22.59
N ALA A 588 -10.72 0.99 22.73
CA ALA A 588 -11.64 -0.04 23.25
C ALA A 588 -12.51 -0.72 22.17
N SER A 589 -12.51 -0.20 20.94
CA SER A 589 -13.33 -0.73 19.84
C SER A 589 -12.78 -2.03 19.27
N LEU A 590 -13.68 -2.87 18.76
CA LEU A 590 -13.32 -4.01 17.91
C LEU A 590 -12.67 -3.51 16.62
N TRP A 591 -11.69 -4.26 16.13
CA TRP A 591 -11.06 -3.96 14.86
C TRP A 591 -10.54 -5.22 14.17
N SER A 592 -10.53 -5.19 12.84
CA SER A 592 -9.86 -6.15 11.96
C SER A 592 -9.10 -5.42 10.87
N ASN A 593 -7.81 -5.75 10.73
CA ASN A 593 -6.93 -5.22 9.70
C ASN A 593 -5.74 -6.17 9.51
N MET A 594 -5.67 -6.83 8.35
CA MET A 594 -4.58 -7.76 8.00
C MET A 594 -3.21 -7.08 7.94
N THR A 595 -3.16 -5.76 7.79
CA THR A 595 -1.91 -5.00 7.89
C THR A 595 -1.29 -5.08 9.29
N GLU A 596 -2.05 -5.41 10.33
CA GLU A 596 -1.52 -5.60 11.70
C GLU A 596 -1.00 -7.02 11.94
N LEU A 597 -1.25 -7.97 11.02
CA LEU A 597 -0.82 -9.36 11.18
C LEU A 597 0.70 -9.44 11.30
N ASP A 598 1.20 -9.88 12.46
CA ASP A 598 2.62 -10.13 12.69
C ASP A 598 3.06 -11.47 12.07
N ILE A 599 4.33 -11.82 12.18
CA ILE A 599 4.74 -13.23 11.99
C ILE A 599 3.95 -14.07 13.00
N GLN A 600 3.18 -15.03 12.48
CA GLN A 600 2.31 -15.86 13.30
C GLN A 600 3.13 -16.92 14.06
N PRO A 601 2.81 -17.16 15.35
CA PRO A 601 3.40 -18.24 16.10
C PRO A 601 2.81 -19.59 15.65
N ASN A 602 3.15 -20.68 16.35
CA ASN A 602 2.62 -22.00 16.07
C ASN A 602 1.08 -21.98 15.96
N GLN A 603 0.58 -22.56 14.87
CA GLN A 603 -0.82 -22.45 14.45
C GLN A 603 -1.82 -22.99 15.48
N THR A 604 -1.41 -23.96 16.29
CA THR A 604 -2.26 -24.52 17.36
C THR A 604 -2.65 -23.50 18.43
N LEU A 605 -1.92 -22.37 18.55
CA LEU A 605 -2.29 -21.27 19.46
C LEU A 605 -3.55 -20.52 19.04
N HIS A 606 -3.92 -20.55 17.76
CA HIS A 606 -5.14 -19.89 17.28
C HIS A 606 -6.40 -20.57 17.79
N VAL A 607 -6.40 -21.90 17.85
CA VAL A 607 -7.51 -22.70 18.40
C VAL A 607 -7.36 -22.96 19.91
N GLY A 608 -6.15 -22.77 20.44
CA GLY A 608 -5.77 -23.13 21.79
C GLY A 608 -5.30 -24.59 21.87
N ASN A 609 -4.15 -24.79 22.50
CA ASN A 609 -3.58 -26.11 22.75
C ASN A 609 -3.75 -26.45 24.24
N ILE A 610 -4.32 -27.61 24.54
CA ILE A 610 -4.50 -28.10 25.90
C ILE A 610 -3.69 -29.39 26.07
N VAL A 611 -2.66 -29.33 26.92
CA VAL A 611 -1.86 -30.50 27.29
C VAL A 611 -2.32 -30.97 28.66
N THR A 612 -2.79 -32.22 28.74
CA THR A 612 -3.13 -32.85 30.03
C THR A 612 -1.88 -33.50 30.61
N THR A 613 -1.50 -33.08 31.81
CA THR A 613 -0.38 -33.64 32.58
C THR A 613 -0.88 -34.32 33.84
N ALA A 614 -0.02 -35.09 34.51
CA ALA A 614 -0.36 -35.75 35.78
C ALA A 614 -0.78 -34.76 36.89
N THR A 615 -0.48 -33.47 36.74
CA THR A 615 -0.77 -32.41 37.73
C THR A 615 -1.91 -31.47 37.31
N GLY A 616 -2.48 -31.63 36.12
CA GLY A 616 -3.59 -30.81 35.61
C GLY A 616 -3.57 -30.62 34.09
N SER A 617 -4.56 -29.89 33.56
CA SER A 617 -4.61 -29.46 32.15
C SER A 617 -4.00 -28.08 31.98
N MET A 618 -3.12 -27.92 30.99
CA MET A 618 -2.35 -26.70 30.75
C MET A 618 -2.75 -26.14 29.39
N LYS A 619 -3.12 -24.86 29.33
CA LYS A 619 -3.57 -24.19 28.10
C LYS A 619 -2.54 -23.20 27.57
N ALA A 620 -2.32 -23.21 26.26
CA ALA A 620 -1.61 -22.18 25.52
C ALA A 620 -2.52 -21.63 24.41
N ILE A 621 -2.78 -20.32 24.40
CA ILE A 621 -3.73 -19.72 23.44
C ILE A 621 -3.42 -18.24 23.21
N ILE A 622 -3.67 -17.77 21.99
CA ILE A 622 -3.72 -16.33 21.71
C ILE A 622 -4.88 -15.71 22.51
N SER A 623 -4.57 -14.73 23.34
CA SER A 623 -5.54 -14.04 24.19
C SER A 623 -5.74 -12.60 23.73
N HIS A 624 -6.97 -12.12 23.91
CA HIS A 624 -7.38 -10.73 23.70
C HIS A 624 -7.68 -10.03 25.04
N ASP A 625 -7.39 -10.69 26.16
CA ASP A 625 -7.69 -10.20 27.51
C ASP A 625 -6.81 -9.00 27.90
N THR A 626 -5.58 -9.00 27.44
CA THR A 626 -4.60 -7.91 27.56
C THR A 626 -3.53 -8.08 26.48
N ALA A 627 -2.84 -7.00 26.11
CA ALA A 627 -1.73 -7.04 25.16
C ALA A 627 -0.65 -6.03 25.56
N PHE A 628 0.59 -6.27 25.13
CA PHE A 628 1.65 -5.27 25.27
C PHE A 628 1.60 -4.28 24.10
N GLN A 629 1.45 -4.78 22.87
CA GLN A 629 1.34 -3.98 21.65
C GLN A 629 0.27 -4.55 20.74
N GLY A 630 -0.58 -3.71 20.14
CA GLY A 630 -1.62 -4.14 19.20
C GLY A 630 -2.86 -4.70 19.90
N GLY A 631 -3.37 -5.85 19.50
CA GLY A 631 -4.69 -6.38 19.94
C GLY A 631 -4.67 -7.76 20.57
N SER A 632 -3.49 -8.38 20.75
CA SER A 632 -3.38 -9.71 21.33
C SER A 632 -2.05 -9.95 22.04
N SER A 633 -2.05 -10.94 22.92
CA SER A 633 -0.87 -11.56 23.54
C SER A 633 -1.02 -13.08 23.47
N VAL A 634 -0.06 -13.83 24.03
CA VAL A 634 -0.25 -15.27 24.21
C VAL A 634 -0.21 -15.63 25.68
N GLN A 635 -1.24 -16.36 26.11
CA GLN A 635 -1.44 -16.85 27.46
C GLN A 635 -0.91 -18.28 27.57
N PHE A 636 -0.14 -18.60 28.62
CA PHE A 636 0.48 -19.92 28.80
C PHE A 636 0.42 -20.47 30.22
N GLN A 637 0.58 -21.79 30.29
CA GLN A 637 0.71 -22.56 31.52
C GLN A 637 1.90 -23.56 31.52
N LEU A 638 2.61 -23.78 30.41
CA LEU A 638 3.72 -24.77 30.29
C LEU A 638 4.81 -24.38 29.26
N TYR A 639 5.75 -25.30 28.97
CA TYR A 639 6.60 -25.18 27.78
C TYR A 639 5.78 -25.23 26.50
N PHE A 640 6.04 -24.31 25.58
CA PHE A 640 5.38 -24.26 24.29
C PHE A 640 6.31 -23.68 23.22
N LYS A 641 6.31 -24.28 22.04
CA LYS A 641 7.07 -23.81 20.87
C LYS A 641 6.33 -22.65 20.20
N LEU A 642 6.96 -21.49 20.09
CA LEU A 642 6.36 -20.32 19.44
C LEU A 642 6.69 -20.27 17.95
N PHE A 643 7.97 -20.33 17.60
CA PHE A 643 8.41 -20.08 16.22
C PHE A 643 9.44 -21.11 15.78
N ASP A 644 9.28 -21.58 14.54
CA ASP A 644 10.38 -22.13 13.75
C ASP A 644 11.16 -20.98 13.13
N VAL A 645 12.46 -20.90 13.41
CA VAL A 645 13.32 -19.82 12.92
C VAL A 645 14.61 -20.41 12.37
N ASP A 646 15.45 -19.55 11.81
CA ASP A 646 16.79 -19.90 11.37
C ASP A 646 17.63 -18.64 11.41
N ILE A 647 18.01 -18.23 12.61
CA ILE A 647 18.69 -16.97 12.89
C ILE A 647 20.14 -17.27 13.26
N GLU A 648 21.07 -16.77 12.45
CA GLU A 648 22.50 -16.99 12.66
C GLU A 648 23.05 -16.04 13.73
N PHE A 649 23.84 -16.58 14.65
CA PHE A 649 24.76 -15.79 15.45
C PHE A 649 25.94 -15.33 14.59
N SER A 650 25.85 -14.12 14.05
CA SER A 650 26.89 -13.55 13.20
C SER A 650 28.26 -13.53 13.91
N PRO A 651 29.35 -13.95 13.26
CA PRO A 651 30.67 -14.08 13.88
C PRO A 651 31.15 -12.78 14.53
N ARG A 652 31.58 -12.85 15.79
CA ARG A 652 32.12 -11.70 16.56
C ARG A 652 31.14 -10.52 16.65
N ARG A 653 29.84 -10.76 16.50
CA ARG A 653 28.78 -9.77 16.69
C ARG A 653 27.94 -10.12 17.90
N ILE A 654 27.32 -9.09 18.46
CA ILE A 654 26.35 -9.23 19.54
C ILE A 654 24.97 -9.27 18.90
N MET A 655 24.15 -10.22 19.35
CA MET A 655 22.73 -10.30 19.07
C MET A 655 21.98 -9.81 20.30
N GLU A 656 21.02 -8.92 20.09
CA GLU A 656 20.15 -8.46 21.17
C GLU A 656 18.79 -9.15 21.06
N ILE A 657 18.29 -9.63 22.20
CA ILE A 657 17.01 -10.33 22.27
C ILE A 657 16.20 -9.69 23.38
N SER A 658 14.95 -9.36 23.12
CA SER A 658 14.02 -8.89 24.14
C SER A 658 12.67 -9.60 24.07
N TYR A 659 12.01 -9.71 25.21
CA TYR A 659 10.64 -10.21 25.28
C TYR A 659 9.93 -9.61 26.50
N THR A 660 8.60 -9.51 26.43
CA THR A 660 7.78 -8.98 27.54
C THR A 660 6.96 -10.07 28.21
N THR A 661 6.86 -10.00 29.53
CA THR A 661 6.08 -10.96 30.33
C THR A 661 5.20 -10.24 31.33
N ALA A 662 3.97 -10.70 31.49
CA ALA A 662 3.11 -10.36 32.63
C ALA A 662 2.74 -11.66 33.35
N THR A 663 3.11 -11.79 34.62
CA THR A 663 3.02 -13.05 35.37
C THR A 663 2.36 -12.86 36.72
N ARG A 664 1.81 -13.93 37.29
CA ARG A 664 1.45 -13.95 38.72
C ARG A 664 2.71 -14.09 39.59
N GLU A 665 2.60 -13.73 40.86
CA GLU A 665 3.72 -13.67 41.82
C GLU A 665 4.54 -14.98 41.90
N GLU A 666 3.85 -16.12 41.85
CA GLU A 666 4.43 -17.47 41.91
C GLU A 666 4.92 -18.01 40.56
N SER A 667 4.59 -17.35 39.45
CA SER A 667 4.87 -17.82 38.09
C SER A 667 6.11 -17.12 37.52
N VAL A 668 6.89 -17.89 36.78
CA VAL A 668 8.06 -17.43 36.02
C VAL A 668 7.87 -17.85 34.58
N LEU A 669 8.05 -16.91 33.65
CA LEU A 669 8.03 -17.17 32.22
C LEU A 669 9.42 -16.91 31.63
N LEU A 670 9.98 -17.95 31.00
CA LEU A 670 11.34 -17.97 30.46
C LEU A 670 11.27 -18.13 28.94
N LEU A 671 12.08 -17.36 28.21
CA LEU A 671 12.28 -17.60 26.77
C LEU A 671 13.38 -18.66 26.57
N VAL A 672 13.12 -19.63 25.70
CA VAL A 672 14.03 -20.75 25.40
C VAL A 672 14.38 -20.71 23.92
N LEU A 673 15.67 -20.61 23.62
CA LEU A 673 16.21 -20.66 22.27
C LEU A 673 16.88 -22.01 22.05
N THR A 674 16.41 -22.75 21.06
CA THR A 674 17.02 -24.01 20.64
C THR A 674 18.06 -23.71 19.55
N VAL A 675 19.32 -24.01 19.84
CA VAL A 675 20.48 -23.65 19.02
C VAL A 675 21.14 -24.91 18.47
N CYS A 676 21.24 -25.00 17.15
CA CYS A 676 21.87 -26.12 16.46
C CYS A 676 23.28 -25.74 15.99
N PRO A 677 24.33 -26.54 16.30
CA PRO A 677 25.69 -26.26 15.84
C PRO A 677 26.04 -26.89 14.47
N GLY A 678 25.09 -27.54 13.79
CA GLY A 678 25.29 -28.30 12.54
C GLY A 678 24.55 -29.65 12.53
N LEU A 679 24.59 -30.36 11.39
CA LEU A 679 23.81 -31.59 11.14
C LEU A 679 24.13 -32.78 12.07
N ASP A 680 25.27 -32.78 12.78
CA ASP A 680 25.75 -33.93 13.57
C ASP A 680 26.15 -33.58 15.02
N ARG A 681 25.63 -32.49 15.61
CA ARG A 681 26.00 -32.05 16.97
C ARG A 681 24.79 -31.92 17.88
N ALA A 682 25.00 -32.17 19.18
CA ALA A 682 23.98 -32.04 20.20
C ALA A 682 23.37 -30.63 20.21
N THR A 683 22.04 -30.56 20.24
CA THR A 683 21.27 -29.33 20.34
C THR A 683 21.55 -28.65 21.69
N HIS A 684 21.76 -27.33 21.66
CA HIS A 684 21.92 -26.54 22.88
C HIS A 684 20.65 -25.74 23.15
N HIS A 685 20.32 -25.53 24.41
CA HIS A 685 19.23 -24.67 24.84
C HIS A 685 19.78 -23.46 25.59
N ILE A 686 19.54 -22.27 25.05
CA ILE A 686 19.75 -21.01 25.76
C ILE A 686 18.45 -20.65 26.47
N ILE A 687 18.50 -20.47 27.78
CA ILE A 687 17.34 -20.19 28.63
C ILE A 687 17.52 -18.80 29.26
N LEU A 688 16.61 -17.89 28.93
CA LEU A 688 16.68 -16.49 29.35
C LEU A 688 15.86 -16.29 30.63
N ARG A 689 16.54 -16.06 31.77
CA ARG A 689 15.96 -15.97 33.12
C ARG A 689 15.50 -14.58 33.53
N SER A 690 14.60 -14.49 34.51
CA SER A 690 14.35 -13.23 35.24
C SER A 690 15.44 -13.00 36.29
N MET A 691 15.66 -11.75 36.70
CA MET A 691 16.54 -11.43 37.84
C MET A 691 15.96 -11.98 39.16
N ASP A 692 14.64 -12.05 39.27
CA ASP A 692 13.90 -12.46 40.47
C ASP A 692 14.01 -13.97 40.78
N ASP A 693 14.62 -14.74 39.87
CA ASP A 693 14.87 -16.19 40.03
C ASP A 693 16.18 -16.49 40.77
N SER A 694 16.85 -15.46 41.29
CA SER A 694 18.08 -15.61 42.06
C SER A 694 17.74 -15.84 43.54
N GLY A 695 18.18 -16.98 44.09
CA GLY A 695 17.94 -17.31 45.50
C GLY A 695 18.54 -16.29 46.46
N PRO A 696 18.18 -16.33 47.76
CA PRO A 696 18.56 -15.31 48.76
C PRO A 696 20.08 -15.09 48.95
N ASP A 697 20.93 -15.94 48.38
CA ASP A 697 22.40 -15.82 48.41
C ASP A 697 23.00 -15.09 47.20
N ALA A 698 22.20 -14.59 46.26
CA ALA A 698 22.70 -13.78 45.15
C ALA A 698 22.87 -12.32 45.60
N GLY A 699 24.08 -11.99 46.05
CA GLY A 699 24.45 -10.62 46.44
C GLY A 699 24.06 -9.57 45.39
N ASP A 700 23.82 -8.35 45.89
CA ASP A 700 23.38 -7.13 45.21
C ASP A 700 24.02 -6.93 43.82
N ASN A 701 23.48 -7.61 42.81
CA ASN A 701 23.88 -7.47 41.40
C ASN A 701 23.02 -6.38 40.77
N ARG A 702 23.21 -5.14 41.22
CA ARG A 702 22.79 -3.97 40.46
C ARG A 702 23.39 -4.07 39.06
N VAL A 703 22.51 -3.94 38.07
CA VAL A 703 22.86 -3.89 36.64
C VAL A 703 24.00 -2.90 36.45
N ASP A 704 25.16 -3.39 36.04
CA ASP A 704 26.27 -2.53 35.62
C ASP A 704 25.97 -2.06 34.19
N PRO A 705 25.68 -0.76 33.96
CA PRO A 705 25.39 -0.22 32.63
C PRO A 705 26.54 -0.40 31.64
N GLN A 706 27.75 -0.76 32.11
CA GLN A 706 28.93 -1.02 31.27
C GLN A 706 29.01 -2.46 30.74
N LYS A 707 28.15 -3.40 31.16
CA LYS A 707 28.21 -4.78 30.65
C LYS A 707 27.74 -4.87 29.19
N SER A 708 28.66 -5.27 28.31
CA SER A 708 28.38 -5.47 26.88
C SER A 708 27.62 -6.77 26.57
N LEU A 709 27.68 -7.78 27.45
CA LEU A 709 27.05 -9.10 27.26
C LEU A 709 26.26 -9.55 28.49
N SER A 710 25.21 -10.33 28.26
CA SER A 710 24.44 -11.01 29.32
C SER A 710 25.31 -11.97 30.12
N THR A 711 25.16 -11.94 31.45
CA THR A 711 25.91 -12.82 32.35
C THR A 711 25.36 -14.25 32.31
N VAL A 712 26.24 -15.25 32.22
CA VAL A 712 25.86 -16.68 32.32
C VAL A 712 25.63 -17.02 33.79
N ALA A 713 24.37 -17.26 34.19
CA ALA A 713 24.03 -17.66 35.56
C ALA A 713 24.41 -19.11 35.85
N LYS A 714 24.23 -19.99 34.87
CA LYS A 714 24.52 -21.43 34.97
C LYS A 714 24.76 -22.01 33.58
N ALA A 715 25.73 -22.91 33.46
CA ALA A 715 25.95 -23.66 32.24
C ALA A 715 26.11 -25.16 32.56
N SER A 716 25.66 -25.98 31.62
CA SER A 716 25.85 -27.44 31.57
C SER A 716 26.13 -27.83 30.11
N LEU A 717 26.37 -29.12 29.83
CA LEU A 717 26.78 -29.57 28.49
C LEU A 717 25.84 -29.09 27.37
N GLU A 718 24.53 -29.01 27.62
CA GLU A 718 23.51 -28.66 26.61
C GLU A 718 22.66 -27.45 26.99
N LYS A 719 22.75 -26.92 28.21
CA LYS A 719 21.87 -25.83 28.69
C LYS A 719 22.68 -24.67 29.24
N HIS A 720 22.36 -23.47 28.76
CA HIS A 720 23.00 -22.21 29.17
C HIS A 720 21.93 -21.22 29.65
N PHE A 721 22.06 -20.77 30.90
CA PHE A 721 21.13 -19.83 31.51
C PHE A 721 21.74 -18.44 31.53
N TYR A 722 21.02 -17.45 31.00
CA TYR A 722 21.47 -16.06 30.93
C TYR A 722 20.57 -15.14 31.75
N LEU A 723 21.18 -14.15 32.40
CA LEU A 723 20.49 -13.04 33.05
C LEU A 723 20.34 -11.86 32.07
N PRO A 724 19.27 -11.06 32.22
CA PRO A 724 19.06 -9.90 31.37
C PRO A 724 20.12 -8.82 31.65
N VAL A 725 20.42 -8.01 30.65
CA VAL A 725 21.22 -6.78 30.81
C VAL A 725 20.35 -5.60 31.25
N SER A 726 19.04 -5.64 30.97
CA SER A 726 18.07 -4.66 31.48
C SER A 726 16.70 -5.30 31.67
N THR A 727 15.93 -4.77 32.61
CA THR A 727 14.52 -5.11 32.81
C THR A 727 13.76 -3.80 33.03
N GLU A 728 12.77 -3.56 32.18
CA GLU A 728 11.90 -2.37 32.21
C GLU A 728 10.48 -2.78 32.56
N VAL A 729 9.80 -1.93 33.32
CA VAL A 729 8.44 -2.16 33.83
C VAL A 729 7.47 -1.22 33.14
N PHE A 730 6.32 -1.74 32.75
CA PHE A 730 5.25 -1.04 32.04
C PHE A 730 3.89 -1.32 32.69
N ASP A 731 2.98 -0.37 32.51
CA ASP A 731 1.61 -0.48 32.99
C ASP A 731 0.90 -1.68 32.33
N ILE A 732 -0.05 -2.28 33.05
CA ILE A 732 -0.89 -3.36 32.54
C ILE A 732 -2.36 -2.96 32.58
N GLU A 733 -3.04 -3.12 31.46
CA GLU A 733 -4.48 -2.91 31.36
C GLU A 733 -5.15 -4.08 30.66
N GLY A 734 -6.20 -4.61 31.29
CA GLY A 734 -7.04 -5.66 30.71
C GLY A 734 -8.28 -5.09 30.03
N VAL A 735 -8.96 -5.93 29.25
CA VAL A 735 -10.31 -5.61 28.75
C VAL A 735 -11.32 -5.40 29.89
N THR A 736 -11.07 -6.07 31.02
CA THR A 736 -11.77 -5.96 32.29
C THR A 736 -10.76 -6.04 33.45
N ALA A 737 -11.17 -5.65 34.65
CA ALA A 737 -10.32 -5.82 35.84
C ALA A 737 -10.07 -7.31 36.16
N GLU A 738 -11.03 -8.19 35.82
CA GLU A 738 -10.94 -9.65 35.96
C GLU A 738 -9.84 -10.24 35.08
N ALA A 739 -9.67 -9.72 33.86
CA ALA A 739 -8.75 -10.25 32.84
C ALA A 739 -7.28 -10.27 33.29
N VAL A 740 -6.88 -9.27 34.09
CA VAL A 740 -5.51 -9.10 34.60
C VAL A 740 -5.41 -9.41 36.09
N ARG A 741 -6.45 -10.02 36.67
CA ARG A 741 -6.50 -10.32 38.11
C ARG A 741 -5.38 -11.29 38.52
N GLY A 742 -4.61 -10.85 39.51
CA GLY A 742 -3.52 -11.62 40.10
C GLY A 742 -2.18 -11.49 39.39
N ILE A 743 -2.08 -10.69 38.31
CA ILE A 743 -0.78 -10.26 37.77
C ILE A 743 -0.08 -9.39 38.82
N THR A 744 1.26 -9.46 38.87
CA THR A 744 2.07 -8.67 39.81
C THR A 744 1.88 -7.17 39.63
N SER A 745 2.17 -6.41 40.68
CA SER A 745 2.13 -4.94 40.65
C SER A 745 3.10 -4.33 39.64
N ASP A 746 4.13 -5.08 39.23
CA ASP A 746 5.09 -4.67 38.19
C ASP A 746 4.50 -4.74 36.76
N GLY A 747 3.26 -5.21 36.60
CA GLY A 747 2.59 -5.23 35.30
C GLY A 747 3.35 -6.01 34.22
N TRP A 748 3.64 -5.35 33.10
CA TRP A 748 4.43 -5.93 32.02
C TRP A 748 5.93 -5.66 32.24
N CYS A 749 6.75 -6.71 32.21
CA CYS A 749 8.21 -6.58 32.31
C CYS A 749 8.87 -6.91 30.97
N LYS A 750 9.58 -5.95 30.35
CA LYS A 750 10.43 -6.16 29.17
C LYS A 750 11.84 -6.50 29.61
N LYS A 751 12.36 -7.65 29.17
CA LYS A 751 13.70 -8.13 29.51
C LYS A 751 14.56 -8.13 28.26
N THR A 752 15.75 -7.53 28.33
CA THR A 752 16.70 -7.47 27.21
C THR A 752 17.97 -8.25 27.53
N TYR A 753 18.49 -8.99 26.54
CA TYR A 753 19.66 -9.86 26.64
C TYR A 753 20.62 -9.57 25.48
N ARG A 754 21.92 -9.61 25.76
CA ARG A 754 22.97 -9.45 24.76
C ARG A 754 23.79 -10.73 24.68
N LEU A 755 23.56 -11.51 23.63
CA LEU A 755 24.17 -12.81 23.42
C LEU A 755 25.21 -12.74 22.29
N GLY A 756 26.26 -13.54 22.40
CA GLY A 756 27.28 -13.62 21.36
C GLY A 756 28.60 -14.19 21.88
N GLY A 757 29.66 -14.01 21.11
CA GLY A 757 30.98 -14.53 21.39
C GLY A 757 31.24 -15.89 20.75
N GLN A 758 32.51 -16.32 20.81
CA GLN A 758 33.02 -17.49 20.09
C GLN A 758 32.23 -18.79 20.34
N LEU A 759 31.55 -18.91 21.49
CA LEU A 759 30.69 -20.06 21.79
C LEU A 759 29.52 -20.17 20.82
N TRP A 760 28.96 -19.05 20.37
CA TRP A 760 27.74 -19.00 19.56
C TRP A 760 28.00 -18.68 18.10
N ASP A 761 29.15 -18.09 17.76
CA ASP A 761 29.54 -17.75 16.40
C ASP A 761 29.17 -18.86 15.39
N GLN A 762 28.44 -18.46 14.33
CA GLN A 762 27.96 -19.31 13.23
C GLN A 762 26.97 -20.41 13.61
N LYS A 763 26.53 -20.49 14.87
CA LYS A 763 25.41 -21.35 15.25
C LYS A 763 24.10 -20.68 14.90
N HIS A 764 23.07 -21.49 14.74
CA HIS A 764 21.74 -21.01 14.36
C HIS A 764 20.73 -21.27 15.48
N ILE A 765 19.98 -20.25 15.85
CA ILE A 765 18.72 -20.43 16.57
C ILE A 765 17.74 -21.01 15.55
N VAL A 766 17.23 -22.21 15.81
CA VAL A 766 16.29 -22.90 14.92
C VAL A 766 14.87 -22.91 15.46
N GLU A 767 14.69 -22.61 16.74
CA GLU A 767 13.39 -22.55 17.38
C GLU A 767 13.42 -21.59 18.57
N ILE A 768 12.31 -20.87 18.74
CA ILE A 768 12.03 -20.04 19.91
C ILE A 768 10.80 -20.62 20.60
N GLY A 769 10.94 -20.96 21.88
CA GLY A 769 9.86 -21.43 22.74
C GLY A 769 9.80 -20.63 24.04
N VAL A 770 8.76 -20.89 24.82
CA VAL A 770 8.56 -20.35 26.16
C VAL A 770 8.48 -21.49 27.15
N LEU A 771 8.92 -21.28 28.39
CA LEU A 771 8.78 -22.20 29.51
C LEU A 771 8.17 -21.46 30.69
N CYS A 772 6.98 -21.88 31.12
CA CYS A 772 6.36 -21.41 32.36
C CYS A 772 6.66 -22.38 33.51
N THR A 773 7.09 -21.86 34.66
CA THR A 773 7.41 -22.64 35.88
C THR A 773 7.03 -21.86 37.14
N LYS A 774 6.97 -22.51 38.31
CA LYS A 774 6.87 -21.81 39.61
C LYS A 774 8.25 -21.37 40.13
N LYS A 775 8.29 -20.31 40.94
CA LYS A 775 9.50 -19.87 41.68
C LYS A 775 9.98 -20.90 42.71
N LEU A 776 9.04 -21.54 43.43
CA LEU A 776 9.32 -22.54 44.46
C LEU A 776 8.98 -23.97 43.99
N ARG A 777 9.85 -24.95 44.32
CA ARG A 777 9.57 -26.39 44.09
C ARG A 777 8.47 -26.87 45.03
N LYS A 778 7.45 -27.54 44.50
CA LYS A 778 6.19 -27.89 45.19
C LYS A 778 6.31 -28.93 46.30
N VAL A 779 5.38 -28.80 47.25
CA VAL A 779 4.78 -29.86 48.09
C VAL A 779 3.70 -30.60 47.27
N PRO A 780 3.55 -31.93 47.35
CA PRO A 780 2.56 -32.68 46.56
C PRO A 780 1.11 -32.30 46.90
N GLY A 781 0.26 -32.02 45.89
CA GLY A 781 -1.20 -31.90 46.04
C GLY A 781 -1.86 -30.55 45.70
N GLU A 782 -1.10 -29.47 45.49
CA GLU A 782 -1.67 -28.16 45.12
C GLU A 782 -2.17 -28.10 43.66
N ARG A 783 -3.32 -27.45 43.43
CA ARG A 783 -3.81 -27.08 42.08
C ARG A 783 -2.85 -26.09 41.39
N GLU A 784 -2.84 -26.15 40.05
CA GLU A 784 -1.91 -25.43 39.18
C GLU A 784 -2.57 -24.25 38.48
N ASP A 785 -2.67 -23.11 39.15
CA ASP A 785 -3.11 -21.86 38.54
C ASP A 785 -1.91 -21.11 37.92
N TYR A 786 -1.31 -21.69 36.88
CA TYR A 786 -0.33 -20.97 36.06
C TYR A 786 -1.07 -19.92 35.24
N LEU A 787 -0.64 -18.67 35.32
CA LEU A 787 -1.10 -17.64 34.40
C LEU A 787 0.08 -16.72 34.10
N ALA A 788 0.50 -16.75 32.84
CA ALA A 788 1.51 -15.88 32.30
C ALA A 788 1.11 -15.44 30.90
N TYR A 789 1.37 -14.19 30.58
CA TYR A 789 1.26 -13.63 29.24
C TYR A 789 2.65 -13.30 28.69
N ILE A 790 2.86 -13.57 27.41
CA ILE A 790 3.95 -12.98 26.63
C ILE A 790 3.35 -11.94 25.68
N GLY A 791 3.92 -10.73 25.66
CA GLY A 791 3.35 -9.61 24.91
C GLY A 791 4.06 -9.34 23.59
N GLU A 792 5.38 -9.49 23.57
CA GLU A 792 6.21 -9.38 22.37
C GLU A 792 7.48 -10.23 22.50
N VAL A 793 8.07 -10.59 21.36
CA VAL A 793 9.41 -11.17 21.22
C VAL A 793 10.12 -10.43 20.09
N CYS A 794 11.34 -9.96 20.36
CA CYS A 794 12.21 -9.32 19.40
C CYS A 794 13.61 -9.95 19.41
N VAL A 795 14.16 -10.20 18.22
CA VAL A 795 15.55 -10.60 18.00
C VAL A 795 16.15 -9.60 17.01
N VAL A 796 17.23 -8.94 17.41
CA VAL A 796 18.00 -8.02 16.58
C VAL A 796 19.35 -8.66 16.29
N GLY A 797 19.44 -9.28 15.12
CA GLY A 797 20.68 -9.85 14.59
C GLY A 797 21.50 -8.82 13.82
N SER A 798 22.80 -9.10 13.67
CA SER A 798 23.68 -8.27 12.82
C SER A 798 23.65 -8.79 11.39
N SER A 799 23.38 -7.90 10.41
CA SER A 799 23.59 -8.20 9.01
C SER A 799 25.10 -8.34 8.76
N GLY A 800 25.54 -9.49 8.25
CA GLY A 800 26.96 -9.82 8.05
C GLY A 800 27.75 -8.93 7.08
N GLU A 801 27.22 -7.78 6.64
CA GLU A 801 27.94 -6.83 5.79
C GLU A 801 28.45 -5.63 6.60
N PRO A 802 29.76 -5.30 6.54
CA PRO A 802 30.28 -4.08 7.11
C PRO A 802 29.90 -2.92 6.20
N VAL A 803 28.69 -2.37 6.36
CA VAL A 803 28.35 -1.11 5.68
C VAL A 803 29.09 0.01 6.39
N LEU A 804 29.90 0.76 5.64
CA LEU A 804 30.48 2.04 6.05
C LEU A 804 29.33 2.94 6.55
N LYS A 805 29.26 3.17 7.87
CA LYS A 805 28.20 3.87 8.62
C LYS A 805 26.92 3.07 8.94
N ALA A 806 26.98 1.76 9.19
CA ALA A 806 25.88 1.09 9.89
C ALA A 806 25.79 1.61 11.35
N VAL A 807 24.86 2.53 11.61
CA VAL A 807 24.42 2.88 12.98
C VAL A 807 24.10 1.56 13.69
N HIS A 808 24.70 1.33 14.86
CA HIS A 808 24.41 0.14 15.67
C HIS A 808 22.90 0.11 15.94
N ARG A 809 22.19 -0.89 15.41
CA ARG A 809 20.76 -1.07 15.65
C ARG A 809 20.60 -2.03 16.83
N ASP A 810 19.74 -1.66 17.75
CA ASP A 810 19.40 -2.39 18.97
C ASP A 810 17.87 -2.31 19.20
N VAL A 811 17.36 -2.96 20.24
CA VAL A 811 15.91 -3.00 20.52
C VAL A 811 15.35 -1.64 20.97
N HIS A 812 16.23 -0.69 21.33
CA HIS A 812 15.86 0.65 21.84
C HIS A 812 16.08 1.77 20.79
N SER A 813 16.50 1.39 19.58
CA SER A 813 16.84 2.33 18.52
C SER A 813 15.63 3.17 18.12
N GLN A 814 15.82 4.48 18.06
CA GLN A 814 14.74 5.41 17.73
C GLN A 814 14.26 5.21 16.29
N PRO A 815 12.93 5.16 16.06
CA PRO A 815 12.38 5.11 14.71
C PRO A 815 12.65 6.41 13.97
N LYS A 816 12.52 6.37 12.64
CA LYS A 816 12.30 7.61 11.88
C LYS A 816 11.08 8.33 12.45
N LEU A 817 11.22 9.64 12.67
CA LEU A 817 10.19 10.46 13.27
C LEU A 817 9.27 11.00 12.18
N CYS A 818 7.98 11.15 12.51
CA CYS A 818 7.07 11.92 11.66
C CYS A 818 7.51 13.39 11.59
N GLU A 819 7.47 13.98 10.40
CA GLU A 819 7.71 15.40 10.17
C GLU A 819 6.77 15.94 9.09
N ASN A 820 6.68 17.27 8.95
CA ASN A 820 5.87 17.92 7.91
C ASN A 820 4.41 17.44 7.84
N ALA A 821 3.84 17.10 9.01
CA ALA A 821 2.46 16.67 9.13
C ALA A 821 1.53 17.80 8.65
N ARG A 822 0.59 17.45 7.77
CA ARG A 822 -0.33 18.38 7.13
C ARG A 822 -1.68 17.75 6.88
N LEU A 823 -2.71 18.57 6.81
CA LEU A 823 -4.03 18.13 6.36
C LEU A 823 -4.03 17.88 4.86
N THR A 824 -4.60 16.75 4.44
CA THR A 824 -4.93 16.52 3.02
C THR A 824 -6.39 16.87 2.73
N SER A 825 -7.24 16.82 3.75
CA SER A 825 -8.67 17.03 3.63
C SER A 825 -9.26 17.37 4.99
N PHE A 826 -10.31 18.19 4.99
CA PHE A 826 -11.00 18.60 6.21
C PHE A 826 -12.46 18.88 5.88
N LYS A 827 -13.36 18.37 6.72
CA LYS A 827 -14.80 18.55 6.61
C LYS A 827 -15.38 18.72 8.01
N ARG A 828 -16.06 19.85 8.25
CA ARG A 828 -16.91 20.00 9.43
C ARG A 828 -18.23 19.27 9.16
N ASN A 829 -18.51 18.20 9.90
CA ASN A 829 -19.74 17.43 9.69
C ASN A 829 -20.93 18.13 10.35
N ASN A 830 -20.71 18.76 11.50
CA ASN A 830 -21.67 19.61 12.23
C ASN A 830 -20.91 20.50 13.24
N ALA A 831 -21.63 21.24 14.09
CA ALA A 831 -21.05 22.12 15.11
C ALA A 831 -20.12 21.42 16.12
N HIS A 832 -20.23 20.10 16.25
CA HIS A 832 -19.55 19.30 17.28
C HIS A 832 -18.61 18.24 16.71
N SER A 833 -18.44 18.14 15.39
CA SER A 833 -17.63 17.07 14.81
C SER A 833 -17.00 17.43 13.47
N VAL A 834 -15.83 16.87 13.24
CA VAL A 834 -15.01 17.05 12.04
C VAL A 834 -14.54 15.70 11.49
N SER A 835 -14.25 15.66 10.21
CA SER A 835 -13.55 14.57 9.55
C SER A 835 -12.35 15.15 8.81
N PHE A 836 -11.21 14.48 8.84
CA PHE A 836 -10.00 15.01 8.24
C PHE A 836 -8.99 13.91 7.88
N GLY A 837 -8.18 14.17 6.86
CA GLY A 837 -7.04 13.35 6.49
C GLY A 837 -5.73 14.02 6.89
N VAL A 838 -4.81 13.26 7.48
CA VAL A 838 -3.48 13.73 7.88
C VAL A 838 -2.42 12.95 7.12
N LEU A 839 -1.53 13.66 6.44
CA LEU A 839 -0.37 13.10 5.76
C LEU A 839 0.89 13.64 6.42
N TRP A 840 1.93 12.81 6.55
CA TRP A 840 3.24 13.21 7.06
C TRP A 840 4.36 12.64 6.21
N ASP A 841 5.55 13.13 6.47
CA ASP A 841 6.81 12.61 5.96
C ASP A 841 7.60 11.97 7.11
N PHE A 842 8.68 11.25 6.80
CA PHE A 842 9.56 10.66 7.80
C PHE A 842 10.97 11.25 7.69
N THR A 843 11.61 11.49 8.84
CA THR A 843 13.02 11.90 8.90
C THR A 843 13.93 10.93 8.14
N SER A 844 15.06 11.44 7.64
CA SER A 844 16.08 10.60 6.99
C SER A 844 16.73 9.61 7.96
N ASP A 845 16.95 10.06 9.19
CA ASP A 845 17.60 9.29 10.27
C ASP A 845 16.59 8.50 11.09
N GLY A 846 17.05 7.38 11.66
CA GLY A 846 16.25 6.47 12.48
C GLY A 846 16.05 5.09 11.82
N VAL A 847 15.61 4.12 12.62
CA VAL A 847 15.28 2.78 12.12
C VAL A 847 13.91 2.76 11.42
N PRO A 848 13.63 1.77 10.55
CA PRO A 848 12.33 1.65 9.90
C PRO A 848 11.15 1.70 10.88
N VAL A 849 10.10 2.40 10.47
CA VAL A 849 8.84 2.55 11.22
C VAL A 849 7.94 1.36 10.90
N ARG A 850 7.39 0.71 11.92
CA ARG A 850 6.38 -0.35 11.78
C ARG A 850 5.00 0.25 11.52
N TYR A 851 4.67 1.27 12.29
CA TYR A 851 3.42 2.02 12.21
C TYR A 851 3.55 3.35 12.95
N VAL A 852 2.60 4.24 12.70
CA VAL A 852 2.39 5.50 13.43
C VAL A 852 1.07 5.41 14.16
N VAL A 853 1.08 5.82 15.42
CA VAL A 853 -0.12 5.95 16.23
C VAL A 853 -0.50 7.41 16.34
N ALA A 854 -1.75 7.73 16.06
CA ALA A 854 -2.26 9.09 16.13
C ALA A 854 -3.19 9.29 17.33
N PHE A 855 -3.04 10.43 17.99
CA PHE A 855 -3.87 10.84 19.11
C PHE A 855 -4.34 12.28 18.91
N ALA A 856 -5.55 12.59 19.38
CA ALA A 856 -5.98 13.96 19.63
C ALA A 856 -5.68 14.29 21.09
N ARG A 857 -5.22 15.50 21.36
CA ARG A 857 -5.03 16.01 22.72
C ARG A 857 -6.21 16.91 23.08
N THR A 858 -6.88 16.59 24.19
CA THR A 858 -7.97 17.42 24.74
C THR A 858 -7.42 18.65 25.47
N GLU A 859 -8.28 19.60 25.81
CA GLU A 859 -7.92 20.75 26.66
C GLU A 859 -7.42 20.34 28.05
N THR A 860 -7.89 19.20 28.58
CA THR A 860 -7.42 18.62 29.85
C THR A 860 -6.05 17.93 29.73
N GLY A 861 -5.49 17.86 28.52
CA GLY A 861 -4.21 17.19 28.25
C GLY A 861 -4.30 15.68 28.03
N GLU A 862 -5.51 15.12 28.05
CA GLU A 862 -5.78 13.69 27.79
C GLU A 862 -5.52 13.35 26.32
N ARG A 863 -4.98 12.15 26.06
CA ARG A 863 -4.75 11.63 24.71
C ARG A 863 -5.91 10.73 24.30
N VAL A 864 -6.67 11.14 23.30
CA VAL A 864 -7.74 10.35 22.67
C VAL A 864 -7.16 9.66 21.45
N PHE A 865 -7.24 8.34 21.39
CA PHE A 865 -6.77 7.56 20.24
C PHE A 865 -7.59 7.87 18.98
N LEU A 866 -6.91 8.20 17.88
CA LEU A 866 -7.52 8.48 16.58
C LEU A 866 -7.41 7.30 15.62
N GLY A 867 -6.36 6.50 15.76
CA GLY A 867 -6.10 5.37 14.88
C GLY A 867 -4.61 5.05 14.75
N LYS A 868 -4.35 4.04 13.92
CA LYS A 868 -3.03 3.54 13.58
C LYS A 868 -2.88 3.54 12.06
N SER A 869 -1.71 3.94 11.57
CA SER A 869 -1.36 3.86 10.16
C SER A 869 -0.05 3.10 9.96
N PHE A 870 0.00 2.30 8.90
CA PHE A 870 1.17 1.52 8.48
C PHE A 870 1.87 2.15 7.27
N ASP A 871 1.45 3.36 6.90
CA ASP A 871 2.03 4.19 5.87
C ASP A 871 2.21 5.61 6.43
N ASN A 872 2.07 6.63 5.59
CA ASN A 872 2.26 8.02 5.94
C ASN A 872 0.98 8.86 5.91
N LEU A 873 -0.20 8.23 5.84
CA LEU A 873 -1.51 8.84 5.80
C LEU A 873 -2.44 8.23 6.86
N LEU A 874 -3.32 9.05 7.43
CA LEU A 874 -4.41 8.59 8.28
C LEU A 874 -5.67 9.40 7.97
N TRP A 875 -6.79 8.73 7.70
CA TRP A 875 -8.11 9.36 7.69
C TRP A 875 -8.80 9.17 9.03
N VAL A 876 -9.38 10.26 9.54
CA VAL A 876 -10.17 10.30 10.78
C VAL A 876 -11.56 10.81 10.44
N GLY A 877 -12.58 10.00 10.72
CA GLY A 877 -13.98 10.33 10.48
C GLY A 877 -14.72 10.70 11.77
N ASN A 878 -15.58 11.72 11.69
CA ASN A 878 -16.54 12.08 12.74
C ASN A 878 -15.91 12.27 14.14
N HIS A 879 -14.72 12.85 14.22
CA HIS A 879 -14.05 13.16 15.47
C HIS A 879 -14.75 14.34 16.18
N PRO A 880 -15.02 14.25 17.49
CA PRO A 880 -15.56 15.37 18.26
C PRO A 880 -14.67 16.62 18.15
N TRP A 881 -15.28 17.76 17.85
CA TRP A 881 -14.59 19.06 17.87
C TRP A 881 -14.77 19.67 19.27
N PRO A 882 -13.69 20.13 19.94
CA PRO A 882 -13.81 20.84 21.21
C PRO A 882 -14.73 22.05 21.06
N GLN A 883 -15.42 22.48 22.11
CA GLN A 883 -16.11 23.77 22.11
C GLN A 883 -15.39 24.67 23.09
N GLY A 884 -14.88 25.82 22.62
CA GLY A 884 -14.26 26.79 23.51
C GLY A 884 -15.24 27.18 24.62
N ALA A 885 -14.77 27.12 25.88
CA ALA A 885 -15.54 27.66 26.99
C ALA A 885 -15.79 29.16 26.73
N THR A 886 -17.05 29.55 26.60
CA THR A 886 -17.46 30.95 26.48
C THR A 886 -17.31 31.65 27.84
N SER A 887 -16.06 31.92 28.24
CA SER A 887 -15.79 32.88 29.31
C SER A 887 -15.78 34.30 28.71
N PRO A 888 -16.51 35.27 29.28
CA PRO A 888 -16.59 36.64 28.75
C PRO A 888 -15.28 37.44 28.84
N SER A 889 -14.19 36.87 29.37
CA SER A 889 -12.89 37.55 29.53
C SER A 889 -11.81 37.19 28.52
N SER A 890 -12.02 36.21 27.62
CA SER A 890 -11.16 35.97 26.46
C SER A 890 -11.81 34.95 25.50
N PRO A 891 -11.88 35.19 24.18
CA PRO A 891 -12.23 34.13 23.25
C PRO A 891 -11.07 33.11 23.24
N ALA A 892 -11.21 32.02 23.98
CA ALA A 892 -10.28 30.90 23.87
C ALA A 892 -10.43 30.33 22.45
N SER A 893 -9.39 30.47 21.62
CA SER A 893 -9.34 29.81 20.31
C SER A 893 -9.44 28.31 20.52
N THR A 894 -10.46 27.70 19.92
CA THR A 894 -10.68 26.26 19.97
C THR A 894 -9.57 25.56 19.17
N ARG A 895 -8.67 24.84 19.84
CA ARG A 895 -7.51 24.19 19.20
C ARG A 895 -7.57 22.68 19.34
N LEU A 896 -7.58 21.97 18.22
CA LEU A 896 -7.40 20.52 18.19
C LEU A 896 -5.92 20.21 17.87
N THR A 897 -5.24 19.52 18.78
CA THR A 897 -3.85 19.09 18.56
C THR A 897 -3.81 17.61 18.24
N ILE A 898 -3.26 17.27 17.07
CA ILE A 898 -3.02 15.90 16.63
C ILE A 898 -1.56 15.55 16.93
N GLU A 899 -1.34 14.43 17.58
CA GLU A 899 -0.05 13.87 17.97
C GLU A 899 0.22 12.59 17.19
N LEU A 900 1.28 12.58 16.37
CA LEU A 900 1.75 11.42 15.62
C LEU A 900 2.99 10.85 16.29
N GLN A 901 2.88 9.61 16.79
CA GLN A 901 3.95 8.89 17.46
C GLN A 901 4.39 7.70 16.61
N SER A 902 5.66 7.70 16.19
CA SER A 902 6.23 6.62 15.39
C SER A 902 6.60 5.44 16.27
N VAL A 903 6.36 4.21 15.82
CA VAL A 903 6.81 2.98 16.48
C VAL A 903 7.77 2.26 15.56
N SER A 904 8.95 1.90 16.07
CA SER A 904 9.99 1.22 15.30
C SER A 904 9.56 -0.19 14.90
N TRP A 905 10.23 -0.77 13.91
CA TRP A 905 10.07 -2.17 13.52
C TRP A 905 10.23 -3.15 14.70
N ALA A 906 11.00 -2.77 15.73
CA ALA A 906 11.27 -3.52 16.95
C ALA A 906 10.34 -3.16 18.13
N GLY A 907 9.25 -2.43 17.88
CA GLY A 907 8.23 -2.12 18.88
C GLY A 907 8.58 -0.96 19.83
N GLN A 908 9.65 -0.21 19.55
CA GLN A 908 10.06 0.95 20.36
C GLN A 908 9.31 2.21 19.91
N SER A 909 8.55 2.82 20.82
CA SER A 909 7.92 4.12 20.57
C SER A 909 8.96 5.24 20.51
N SER A 910 8.72 6.22 19.63
CA SER A 910 9.52 7.43 19.57
C SER A 910 9.40 8.26 20.84
N THR A 911 10.53 8.80 21.31
CA THR A 911 10.57 9.74 22.44
C THR A 911 10.03 11.12 22.05
N VAL A 912 10.12 11.46 20.77
CA VAL A 912 9.60 12.71 20.19
C VAL A 912 8.33 12.41 19.40
N VAL A 913 7.34 13.29 19.54
CA VAL A 913 6.03 13.19 18.89
C VAL A 913 5.87 14.39 17.95
N CYS A 914 5.43 14.13 16.72
CA CYS A 914 5.09 15.18 15.77
C CYS A 914 3.71 15.74 16.11
N ARG A 915 3.58 17.07 16.14
CA ARG A 915 2.33 17.74 16.47
C ARG A 915 1.82 18.55 15.29
N LEU A 916 0.57 18.32 14.93
CA LEU A 916 -0.19 19.17 14.02
C LEU A 916 -1.26 19.90 14.84
N HIS A 917 -1.31 21.22 14.68
CA HIS A 917 -2.25 22.06 15.40
C HIS A 917 -3.29 22.59 14.43
N LEU A 918 -4.56 22.28 14.71
CA LEU A 918 -5.70 22.79 13.97
C LEU A 918 -6.31 23.90 14.81
N GLU A 919 -6.18 25.12 14.30
CA GLU A 919 -6.77 26.33 14.88
C GLU A 919 -7.97 26.74 14.02
N GLU A 920 -9.01 27.27 14.68
CA GLU A 920 -10.27 27.66 14.04
C GLU A 920 -10.16 28.88 13.12
#